data_AF-A0A6D2G5V1-F1
#
_entry.id   AF-A0A6D2G5V1-F1
#
_cell.length_a   1.000
_cell.length_b   1.000
_cell.length_c   1.000
_cell.angle_alpha   90.00
_cell.angle_beta   90.00
_cell.angle_gamma   90.00
#
_symmetry.space_group_name_H-M   'P 1'
#
loop_
_entity.id
_entity.type
_entity.pdbx_description
1 polymer ?
#
loop_
_entity_poly.entity_id
_entity_poly.type
_entity_poly.pdbx_seq_one_letter_code
_entity_poly.pdbx_strand_id
1 'polypeptide(L)'
;MTRLTSLRQWLTERQLDAVLISSRPNKQPHLGISSSSGFVLISRQRAHILVDARYYADVKARANGYCIHLLGGQQTLTSLVNQIIAAENLQTVGFEGAQVSWETARRWQTELRATMISVSIDALRRIKTAVEIDRIREACRIADAGAEHIRRFIAPGQSEREIAAELEWFMRQRGAEKASFDTIVASGWRGALPHGKASDKIVAAGEWITLDFGALYQGYCSDMTRTFLVPGAGAPQEHPLFPVYHIVLEAQLAAIAAIRPGARCLTVDAAARDVIDRAGYGEFFAHNTGHSIGIEVHEDPRFSPDDHTVLVPGMLLTVEPGIYLPEQGRGTYRRCCTGHAGRRGSALFHAENRITDRSRMMDLSLLKALCEADAIAASEQEVRQILLDEADRLHKEVRFDGLGSVLIRLNASDGPKVMICAHMDEVGFMVRSISGEGAIDVLPVGNVRMAARQLQPVRITTREECKIPGLLDGERSGNEVNGLRVDIGARSYDEVIQAGIRPGDRVTFDSAFQVLPHQRVMGKAFDDRLGCYLLIALLREWHDAQLPAEIWLAASSSEEVGLRGGQTAARAVAPDLAIVLDTACWAKNFDYGAANHRQIGQGPMLVLSDKSLIAPPKLTAWIESIAAQAEIPLQLDMFSNGGTDGGAVHLSGTGIPTVVLGPATRHGHCAASIADCRDILQTQQLLSALITGFTRDTVARLTDFRC
;
A
#
# COMPACT_ATOMS: atom_id res chain seq x y z
N MET A 1 -4.19 23.79 13.79
CA MET A 1 -4.02 25.27 13.80
C MET A 1 -4.41 25.79 12.42
N THR A 2 -5.13 26.92 12.30
CA THR A 2 -5.51 27.44 10.97
C THR A 2 -4.33 28.17 10.31
N ARG A 3 -4.28 28.26 8.97
CA ARG A 3 -3.23 29.02 8.27
C ARG A 3 -3.16 30.48 8.71
N LEU A 4 -4.30 31.11 8.99
CA LEU A 4 -4.36 32.50 9.47
C LEU A 4 -3.70 32.63 10.86
N THR A 5 -3.89 31.64 11.73
CA THR A 5 -3.26 31.59 13.05
C THR A 5 -1.74 31.43 12.93
N SER A 6 -1.27 30.52 12.07
CA SER A 6 0.18 30.32 11.84
C SER A 6 0.84 31.55 11.24
N LEU A 7 0.17 32.22 10.30
CA LEU A 7 0.68 33.47 9.71
C LEU A 7 0.79 34.59 10.76
N ARG A 8 -0.20 34.72 11.65
CA ARG A 8 -0.15 35.73 12.73
C ARG A 8 0.96 35.45 13.74
N GLN A 9 1.20 34.18 14.07
CA GLN A 9 2.34 33.79 14.88
C GLN A 9 3.67 34.16 14.19
N TRP A 10 3.78 33.86 12.89
CA TRP A 10 4.97 34.23 12.10
C TRP A 10 5.19 35.75 12.05
N LEU A 11 4.13 36.56 11.97
CA LEU A 11 4.23 38.02 12.08
C LEU A 11 4.83 38.46 13.42
N THR A 12 4.41 37.83 14.53
CA THR A 12 4.96 38.10 15.85
C THR A 12 6.44 37.72 15.94
N GLU A 13 6.81 36.53 15.45
CA GLU A 13 8.20 36.06 15.45
C GLU A 13 9.13 36.93 14.61
N ARG A 14 8.64 37.45 13.48
CA ARG A 14 9.38 38.35 12.58
C ARG A 14 9.30 39.83 12.98
N GLN A 15 8.63 40.16 14.09
CA GLN A 15 8.43 41.54 14.54
C GLN A 15 7.75 42.45 13.50
N LEU A 16 6.82 41.89 12.71
CA LEU A 16 6.02 42.62 11.73
C LEU A 16 4.60 42.85 12.24
N ASP A 17 4.01 44.00 11.91
CA ASP A 17 2.63 44.31 12.31
C ASP A 17 1.61 43.70 11.34
N ALA A 18 1.97 43.65 10.06
CA ALA A 18 1.19 43.02 9.01
C ALA A 18 2.05 42.51 7.85
N VAL A 19 1.43 41.76 6.94
CA VAL A 19 2.01 41.41 5.63
C VAL A 19 1.00 41.70 4.51
N LEU A 20 1.48 42.33 3.44
CA LEU A 20 0.77 42.54 2.19
C LEU A 20 1.17 41.43 1.20
N ILE A 21 0.20 40.58 0.88
CA ILE A 21 0.34 39.40 0.03
C ILE A 21 -0.22 39.73 -1.36
N SER A 22 0.62 39.54 -2.37
CA SER A 22 0.31 39.79 -3.79
C SER A 22 0.37 38.53 -4.63
N SER A 23 1.18 37.54 -4.24
CA SER A 23 1.38 36.32 -5.00
C SER A 23 0.10 35.48 -5.07
N ARG A 24 -0.20 34.92 -6.24
CA ARG A 24 -1.33 34.00 -6.39
C ARG A 24 -1.30 32.84 -5.37
N PRO A 25 -0.17 32.12 -5.18
CA PRO A 25 -0.16 30.96 -4.31
C PRO A 25 -0.38 31.29 -2.84
N ASN A 26 0.15 32.42 -2.34
CA ASN A 26 -0.06 32.80 -0.94
C ASN A 26 -1.40 33.50 -0.69
N LYS A 27 -2.06 34.05 -1.72
CA LYS A 27 -3.45 34.55 -1.62
C LYS A 27 -4.48 33.43 -1.63
N GLN A 28 -4.24 32.35 -2.36
CA GLN A 28 -5.22 31.27 -2.55
C GLN A 28 -5.79 30.65 -1.25
N PRO A 29 -5.01 30.45 -0.17
CA PRO A 29 -5.55 29.97 1.12
C PRO A 29 -6.57 30.93 1.74
N HIS A 30 -6.54 32.21 1.35
CA HIS A 30 -7.41 33.26 1.83
C HIS A 30 -8.59 33.41 0.87
N LEU A 31 -9.58 32.54 1.04
CA LEU A 31 -10.83 32.49 0.26
C LEU A 31 -10.66 32.11 -1.22
N GLY A 32 -9.66 31.33 -1.59
CA GLY A 32 -9.51 30.80 -2.94
C GLY A 32 -9.15 31.87 -3.99
N ILE A 33 -8.51 32.97 -3.57
CA ILE A 33 -8.10 34.04 -4.48
C ILE A 33 -6.85 33.60 -5.25
N SER A 34 -7.04 33.08 -6.46
CA SER A 34 -5.97 32.62 -7.36
C SER A 34 -5.74 33.54 -8.57
N SER A 35 -6.37 34.73 -8.59
CA SER A 35 -6.27 35.68 -9.71
C SER A 35 -4.99 36.53 -9.64
N SER A 36 -4.56 37.05 -10.79
CA SER A 36 -3.47 38.04 -10.87
C SER A 36 -3.82 39.39 -10.26
N SER A 37 -5.10 39.66 -10.02
CA SER A 37 -5.57 40.88 -9.38
C SER A 37 -5.84 40.66 -7.90
N GLY A 38 -5.99 41.78 -7.18
CA GLY A 38 -6.31 41.79 -5.76
C GLY A 38 -5.16 41.38 -4.84
N PHE A 39 -5.31 41.76 -3.58
CA PHE A 39 -4.30 41.67 -2.53
C PHE A 39 -4.93 41.17 -1.24
N VAL A 40 -4.12 40.56 -0.39
CA VAL A 40 -4.52 40.16 0.95
C VAL A 40 -3.59 40.86 1.94
N LEU A 41 -4.13 41.62 2.88
CA LEU A 41 -3.35 42.24 3.96
C LEU A 41 -3.76 41.61 5.28
N ILE A 42 -2.83 40.95 5.96
CA ILE A 42 -3.10 40.29 7.24
C ILE A 42 -2.27 40.98 8.31
N SER A 43 -2.96 41.53 9.31
CA SER A 43 -2.36 42.04 10.52
C SER A 43 -2.44 40.99 11.63
N ARG A 44 -1.80 41.28 12.76
CA ARG A 44 -1.92 40.46 13.98
C ARG A 44 -3.37 40.31 14.47
N GLN A 45 -4.26 41.22 14.10
CA GLN A 45 -5.63 41.30 14.63
C GLN A 45 -6.71 41.04 13.57
N ARG A 46 -6.52 41.55 12.35
CA ARG A 46 -7.51 41.53 11.27
C ARG A 46 -6.95 40.94 9.98
N ALA A 47 -7.84 40.66 9.04
CA ALA A 47 -7.49 40.12 7.73
C ALA A 47 -8.33 40.85 6.68
N HIS A 48 -7.66 41.39 5.67
CA HIS A 48 -8.24 42.29 4.68
C HIS A 48 -8.03 41.70 3.30
N ILE A 49 -9.06 41.78 2.47
CA ILE A 49 -8.97 41.41 1.07
C ILE A 49 -9.33 42.62 0.24
N LEU A 50 -8.42 43.02 -0.63
CA LEU A 50 -8.58 44.16 -1.53
C LEU A 50 -8.73 43.61 -2.95
N VAL A 51 -9.90 43.75 -3.55
CA VAL A 51 -10.20 43.19 -4.89
C VAL A 51 -10.96 44.19 -5.73
N ASP A 52 -10.74 44.17 -7.04
CA ASP A 52 -11.51 45.02 -7.97
C ASP A 52 -12.92 44.46 -8.24
N ALA A 53 -13.73 45.25 -8.93
CA ALA A 53 -15.14 44.96 -9.19
C ALA A 53 -15.40 43.60 -9.87
N ARG A 54 -14.43 43.04 -10.62
CA ARG A 54 -14.59 41.74 -11.30
C ARG A 54 -14.71 40.57 -10.33
N TYR A 55 -14.10 40.68 -9.15
CA TYR A 55 -14.05 39.59 -8.16
C TYR A 55 -14.83 39.93 -6.88
N TYR A 56 -15.20 41.19 -6.68
CA TYR A 56 -15.78 41.66 -5.41
C TYR A 56 -17.04 40.91 -4.99
N ALA A 57 -18.00 40.69 -5.90
CA ALA A 57 -19.26 40.02 -5.58
C ALA A 57 -19.06 38.56 -5.13
N ASP A 58 -18.25 37.80 -5.87
CA ASP A 58 -17.92 36.40 -5.57
C ASP A 58 -17.17 36.28 -4.23
N VAL A 59 -16.10 37.07 -4.05
CA VAL A 59 -15.29 37.01 -2.83
C VAL A 59 -16.09 37.47 -1.61
N LYS A 60 -16.93 38.50 -1.75
CA LYS A 60 -17.80 39.00 -0.67
C LYS A 60 -18.79 37.93 -0.20
N ALA A 61 -19.32 37.10 -1.09
CA ALA A 61 -20.26 36.03 -0.73
C ALA A 61 -19.64 34.97 0.21
N ARG A 62 -18.31 34.83 0.21
CA ARG A 62 -17.55 33.87 1.03
C ARG A 62 -16.61 34.52 2.04
N ALA A 63 -16.77 35.82 2.31
CA ALA A 63 -15.88 36.65 3.11
C ALA A 63 -15.91 36.44 4.64
N ASN A 64 -16.22 35.24 5.12
CA ASN A 64 -16.31 35.02 6.56
C ASN A 64 -14.92 35.20 7.23
N GLY A 65 -14.84 36.10 8.20
CA GLY A 65 -13.59 36.43 8.91
C GLY A 65 -12.64 37.39 8.19
N TYR A 66 -13.04 37.98 7.04
CA TYR A 66 -12.23 38.96 6.30
C TYR A 66 -12.98 40.28 6.08
N CYS A 67 -12.25 41.39 6.18
CA CYS A 67 -12.73 42.71 5.75
C CYS A 67 -12.49 42.86 4.23
N ILE A 68 -13.56 42.98 3.44
CA ILE A 68 -13.44 43.14 1.98
C ILE A 68 -13.43 44.63 1.61
N HIS A 69 -12.50 45.01 0.73
CA HIS A 69 -12.33 46.36 0.21
C HIS A 69 -12.40 46.35 -1.33
N LEU A 70 -13.18 47.27 -1.90
CA LEU A 70 -13.32 47.41 -3.35
C LEU A 70 -12.21 48.31 -3.90
N LEU A 71 -11.37 47.76 -4.76
CA LEU A 71 -10.39 48.55 -5.53
C LEU A 71 -11.08 49.22 -6.73
N GLY A 72 -10.81 50.51 -6.92
CA GLY A 72 -11.38 51.28 -8.02
C GLY A 72 -10.72 52.66 -8.18
N GLY A 73 -11.22 53.45 -9.13
CA GLY A 73 -10.63 54.76 -9.48
C GLY A 73 -10.51 55.73 -8.30
N GLN A 74 -11.49 55.74 -7.38
CA GLN A 74 -11.44 56.59 -6.18
C GLN A 74 -10.77 55.92 -4.96
N GLN A 75 -10.60 54.60 -4.96
CA GLN A 75 -10.01 53.81 -3.89
C GLN A 75 -8.87 52.95 -4.46
N THR A 76 -7.69 53.57 -4.58
CA THR A 76 -6.48 52.89 -5.06
C THR A 76 -5.93 51.95 -3.99
N LEU A 77 -5.06 51.01 -4.38
CA LEU A 77 -4.36 50.14 -3.43
C LEU A 77 -3.65 50.96 -2.34
N THR A 78 -2.88 51.97 -2.78
CA THR A 78 -2.13 52.86 -1.89
C THR A 78 -3.06 53.55 -0.88
N SER A 79 -4.21 54.09 -1.31
CA SER A 79 -5.11 54.80 -0.40
C SER A 79 -5.77 53.87 0.61
N LEU A 80 -6.24 52.69 0.19
CA LEU A 80 -6.87 51.72 1.08
C LEU A 80 -5.88 51.10 2.08
N VAL A 81 -4.68 50.72 1.62
CA VAL A 81 -3.64 50.18 2.52
C VAL A 81 -3.21 51.23 3.53
N ASN A 82 -3.07 52.50 3.14
CA ASN A 82 -2.78 53.59 4.08
C ASN A 82 -3.91 53.86 5.08
N GLN A 83 -5.18 53.67 4.68
CA GLN A 83 -6.31 53.73 5.62
C GLN A 83 -6.26 52.60 6.64
N ILE A 84 -5.93 51.38 6.23
CA ILE A 84 -5.77 50.22 7.13
C ILE A 84 -4.58 50.44 8.07
N ILE A 85 -3.44 50.89 7.54
CA ILE A 85 -2.24 51.25 8.31
C ILE A 85 -2.59 52.24 9.43
N ALA A 86 -3.30 53.32 9.08
CA ALA A 86 -3.71 54.33 10.07
C ALA A 86 -4.73 53.79 11.08
N ALA A 87 -5.73 53.02 10.63
CA ALA A 87 -6.78 52.49 11.48
C ALA A 87 -6.29 51.44 12.48
N GLU A 88 -5.26 50.66 12.13
CA GLU A 88 -4.68 49.61 12.96
C GLU A 88 -3.31 49.98 13.56
N ASN A 89 -2.87 51.23 13.35
CA ASN A 89 -1.59 51.76 13.82
C ASN A 89 -0.37 50.89 13.42
N LEU A 90 -0.35 50.42 12.18
CA LEU A 90 0.70 49.54 11.67
C LEU A 90 1.97 50.34 11.37
N GLN A 91 3.10 49.98 11.96
CA GLN A 91 4.38 50.67 11.77
C GLN A 91 5.27 49.94 10.77
N THR A 92 5.24 48.61 10.78
CA THR A 92 6.11 47.76 9.95
C THR A 92 5.30 46.72 9.19
N VAL A 93 5.32 46.77 7.86
CA VAL A 93 4.53 45.90 6.99
C VAL A 93 5.44 45.10 6.06
N GLY A 94 5.35 43.79 6.13
CA GLY A 94 6.02 42.88 5.21
C GLY A 94 5.38 42.89 3.82
N PHE A 95 6.14 42.64 2.76
CA PHE A 95 5.62 42.33 1.43
C PHE A 95 6.46 41.26 0.75
N GLU A 96 5.85 40.51 -0.18
CA GLU A 96 6.52 39.41 -0.89
C GLU A 96 7.50 39.92 -1.94
N GLY A 97 8.71 40.32 -1.53
CA GLY A 97 9.64 41.04 -2.40
C GLY A 97 10.10 40.26 -3.63
N ALA A 98 10.17 38.93 -3.55
CA ALA A 98 10.48 38.07 -4.70
C ALA A 98 9.31 37.96 -5.71
N GLN A 99 8.12 38.43 -5.35
CA GLN A 99 6.88 38.26 -6.12
C GLN A 99 6.37 39.57 -6.74
N VAL A 100 7.09 40.67 -6.54
CA VAL A 100 6.73 41.99 -7.08
C VAL A 100 7.88 42.57 -7.87
N SER A 101 7.56 43.40 -8.88
CA SER A 101 8.60 44.11 -9.63
C SER A 101 9.35 45.09 -8.73
N TRP A 102 10.61 45.36 -9.07
CA TRP A 102 11.42 46.37 -8.39
C TRP A 102 10.70 47.74 -8.31
N GLU A 103 10.01 48.13 -9.40
CA GLU A 103 9.23 49.36 -9.46
C GLU A 103 8.05 49.35 -8.48
N THR A 104 7.34 48.22 -8.37
CA THR A 104 6.23 48.06 -7.42
C THR A 104 6.74 48.17 -5.98
N ALA A 105 7.84 47.48 -5.66
CA ALA A 105 8.46 47.54 -4.34
C ALA A 105 8.89 48.97 -3.97
N ARG A 106 9.57 49.66 -4.89
CA ARG A 106 9.99 51.07 -4.69
C ARG A 106 8.80 52.00 -4.49
N ARG A 107 7.73 51.80 -5.26
CA ARG A 107 6.50 52.57 -5.12
C ARG A 107 5.87 52.34 -3.74
N TRP A 108 5.76 51.10 -3.29
CA TRP A 108 5.23 50.79 -1.96
C TRP A 108 6.08 51.38 -0.83
N GLN A 109 7.41 51.31 -0.95
CA GLN A 109 8.32 51.94 0.02
C GLN A 109 8.18 53.47 0.09
N THR A 110 7.76 54.11 -1.00
CA THR A 110 7.64 55.58 -1.08
C THR A 110 6.24 56.06 -0.70
N GLU A 111 5.20 55.32 -1.10
CA GLU A 111 3.80 55.77 -1.02
C GLU A 111 3.03 55.20 0.18
N LEU A 112 3.44 54.05 0.74
CA LEU A 112 2.80 53.47 1.91
C LEU A 112 3.37 54.06 3.21
N ARG A 113 2.50 54.43 4.14
CA ARG A 113 2.82 55.13 5.38
C ARG A 113 3.27 54.18 6.50
N ALA A 114 4.05 53.17 6.14
CA ALA A 114 4.66 52.20 7.05
C ALA A 114 6.04 51.80 6.52
N THR A 115 6.90 51.29 7.39
CA THR A 115 8.18 50.72 6.99
C THR A 115 7.93 49.42 6.25
N MET A 116 8.24 49.40 4.94
CA MET A 116 8.01 48.22 4.08
C MET A 116 9.22 47.30 4.09
N ILE A 117 9.03 46.04 4.50
CA ILE A 117 10.10 45.03 4.60
C ILE A 117 9.86 43.90 3.61
N SER A 118 10.88 43.58 2.80
CA SER A 118 10.82 42.42 1.90
C SER A 118 10.86 41.11 2.71
N VAL A 119 9.91 40.22 2.46
CA VAL A 119 9.78 38.92 3.14
C VAL A 119 9.39 37.80 2.16
N SER A 120 9.49 36.54 2.62
CA SER A 120 8.81 35.39 2.02
C SER A 120 8.04 34.66 3.11
N ILE A 121 6.81 34.24 2.76
CA ILE A 121 5.92 33.45 3.61
C ILE A 121 5.71 32.03 3.06
N ASP A 122 6.45 31.62 2.03
CA ASP A 122 6.30 30.32 1.37
C ASP A 122 6.57 29.15 2.31
N ALA A 123 7.46 29.35 3.29
CA ALA A 123 7.73 28.36 4.33
C ALA A 123 6.48 27.95 5.13
N LEU A 124 5.47 28.82 5.22
CA LEU A 124 4.20 28.50 5.89
C LEU A 124 3.34 27.50 5.10
N ARG A 125 3.61 27.30 3.81
CA ARG A 125 2.95 26.30 2.95
C ARG A 125 3.64 24.93 2.98
N ARG A 126 4.83 24.87 3.57
CA ARG A 126 5.65 23.66 3.59
C ARG A 126 4.92 22.49 4.25
N ILE A 127 4.26 22.77 5.38
CA ILE A 127 3.48 21.77 6.14
C ILE A 127 2.02 21.92 5.79
N LYS A 128 1.47 20.91 5.11
CA LYS A 128 0.11 20.91 4.63
C LYS A 128 -0.84 20.59 5.78
N THR A 129 -1.94 21.32 5.88
CA THR A 129 -3.03 20.97 6.80
C THR A 129 -3.82 19.76 6.26
N ALA A 130 -4.58 19.07 7.11
CA ALA A 130 -5.35 17.88 6.70
C ALA A 130 -6.24 18.14 5.46
N VAL A 131 -6.93 19.29 5.44
CA VAL A 131 -7.78 19.70 4.30
C VAL A 131 -6.97 19.85 2.99
N GLU A 132 -5.74 20.33 3.08
CA GLU A 132 -4.87 20.47 1.92
C GLU A 132 -4.42 19.11 1.40
N ILE A 133 -4.05 18.22 2.32
CA ILE A 133 -3.62 16.88 1.95
C ILE A 133 -4.79 16.10 1.34
N ASP A 134 -6.01 16.23 1.85
CA ASP A 134 -7.20 15.61 1.25
C ASP A 134 -7.48 16.12 -0.17
N ARG A 135 -7.27 17.41 -0.42
CA ARG A 135 -7.36 17.97 -1.79
C ARG A 135 -6.27 17.44 -2.71
N ILE A 136 -5.04 17.34 -2.23
CA ILE A 136 -3.93 16.79 -3.01
C ILE A 136 -4.15 15.28 -3.26
N ARG A 137 -4.69 14.53 -2.30
CA ARG A 137 -5.12 13.13 -2.47
C ARG A 137 -6.12 12.99 -3.59
N GLU A 138 -7.12 13.86 -3.63
CA GLU A 138 -8.10 13.82 -4.71
C GLU A 138 -7.50 14.21 -6.06
N ALA A 139 -6.60 15.21 -6.10
CA ALA A 139 -5.83 15.53 -7.30
C ALA A 139 -5.00 14.31 -7.81
N CYS A 140 -4.40 13.55 -6.89
CA CYS A 140 -3.64 12.34 -7.23
C CYS A 140 -4.56 11.23 -7.73
N ARG A 141 -5.72 11.03 -7.10
CA ARG A 141 -6.73 10.05 -7.53
C ARG A 141 -7.23 10.32 -8.95
N ILE A 142 -7.42 11.60 -9.31
CA ILE A 142 -7.81 12.01 -10.66
C ILE A 142 -6.68 11.67 -11.66
N ALA A 143 -5.44 11.99 -11.32
CA ALA A 143 -4.28 11.68 -12.16
C ALA A 143 -4.07 10.16 -12.32
N ASP A 144 -4.25 9.35 -11.25
CA ASP A 144 -4.13 7.89 -11.30
C ASP A 144 -5.17 7.29 -12.26
N ALA A 145 -6.42 7.77 -12.18
CA ALA A 145 -7.46 7.39 -13.13
C ALA A 145 -7.12 7.80 -14.58
N GLY A 146 -6.47 8.96 -14.75
CA GLY A 146 -5.93 9.41 -16.03
C GLY A 146 -4.85 8.47 -16.58
N ALA A 147 -3.93 7.99 -15.73
CA ALA A 147 -2.89 7.03 -16.10
C ALA A 147 -3.48 5.70 -16.58
N GLU A 148 -4.49 5.18 -15.87
CA GLU A 148 -5.17 3.94 -16.25
C GLU A 148 -5.91 4.06 -17.59
N HIS A 149 -6.57 5.20 -17.81
CA HIS A 149 -7.26 5.51 -19.05
C HIS A 149 -6.28 5.63 -20.22
N ILE A 150 -5.28 6.50 -20.09
CA ILE A 150 -4.38 6.83 -21.21
C ILE A 150 -3.55 5.63 -21.63
N ARG A 151 -3.17 4.75 -20.70
CA ARG A 151 -2.48 3.49 -21.01
C ARG A 151 -3.27 2.60 -21.99
N ARG A 152 -4.61 2.63 -21.94
CA ARG A 152 -5.47 1.86 -22.85
C ARG A 152 -5.77 2.58 -24.14
N PHE A 153 -5.63 3.91 -24.15
CA PHE A 153 -5.90 4.76 -25.29
C PHE A 153 -4.70 4.85 -26.25
N ILE A 154 -3.47 4.83 -25.73
CA ILE A 154 -2.24 4.99 -26.54
C ILE A 154 -2.15 3.87 -27.58
N ALA A 155 -2.04 4.29 -28.85
CA ALA A 155 -1.84 3.42 -30.00
C ALA A 155 -0.84 4.06 -31.00
N PRO A 156 -0.13 3.25 -31.79
CA PRO A 156 0.69 3.75 -32.89
C PRO A 156 -0.12 4.62 -33.86
N GLY A 157 0.50 5.68 -34.39
CA GLY A 157 -0.12 6.59 -35.36
C GLY A 157 -0.74 7.84 -34.74
N GLN A 158 -0.87 7.91 -33.41
CA GLN A 158 -1.26 9.13 -32.70
C GLN A 158 -0.07 10.07 -32.55
N SER A 159 -0.33 11.38 -32.58
CA SER A 159 0.61 12.39 -32.13
C SER A 159 0.66 12.45 -30.61
N GLU A 160 1.80 12.89 -30.07
CA GLU A 160 1.93 13.11 -28.62
C GLU A 160 0.93 14.16 -28.09
N ARG A 161 0.57 15.16 -28.92
CA ARG A 161 -0.46 16.16 -28.57
C ARG A 161 -1.86 15.59 -28.47
N GLU A 162 -2.24 14.65 -29.31
CA GLU A 162 -3.54 13.96 -29.20
C GLU A 162 -3.63 13.18 -27.90
N ILE A 163 -2.54 12.50 -27.51
CA ILE A 163 -2.44 11.76 -26.25
C ILE A 163 -2.55 12.72 -25.05
N ALA A 164 -1.83 13.84 -25.07
CA ALA A 164 -1.93 14.86 -24.03
C ALA A 164 -3.35 15.44 -23.91
N ALA A 165 -3.96 15.79 -25.05
CA ALA A 165 -5.31 16.35 -25.08
C ALA A 165 -6.36 15.39 -24.52
N GLU A 166 -6.27 14.10 -24.87
CA GLU A 166 -7.15 13.06 -24.32
C GLU A 166 -7.00 12.93 -22.80
N LEU A 167 -5.76 12.91 -22.32
CA LEU A 167 -5.47 12.80 -20.89
C LEU A 167 -6.01 13.99 -20.10
N GLU A 168 -5.79 15.21 -20.59
CA GLU A 168 -6.31 16.42 -19.96
C GLU A 168 -7.83 16.50 -19.99
N TRP A 169 -8.45 16.14 -21.11
CA TRP A 169 -9.90 16.04 -21.22
C TRP A 169 -10.47 15.05 -20.21
N PHE A 170 -9.88 13.85 -20.12
CA PHE A 170 -10.33 12.83 -19.18
C PHE A 170 -10.19 13.28 -17.72
N MET A 171 -9.07 13.89 -17.34
CA MET A 171 -8.88 14.41 -15.97
C MET A 171 -9.94 15.47 -15.63
N ARG A 172 -10.31 16.33 -16.58
CA ARG A 172 -11.41 17.30 -16.39
C ARG A 172 -12.75 16.61 -16.17
N GLN A 173 -13.06 15.54 -16.91
CA GLN A 173 -14.27 14.73 -16.67
C GLN A 173 -14.29 14.08 -15.29
N ARG A 174 -13.12 13.87 -14.68
CA ARG A 174 -12.98 13.32 -13.32
C ARG A 174 -12.97 14.38 -12.21
N GLY A 175 -13.08 15.66 -12.56
CA GLY A 175 -13.22 16.75 -11.60
C GLY A 175 -12.02 17.69 -11.51
N ALA A 176 -10.98 17.51 -12.34
CA ALA A 176 -9.87 18.48 -12.38
C ALA A 176 -10.33 19.82 -12.99
N GLU A 177 -9.86 20.93 -12.42
CA GLU A 177 -10.06 22.27 -12.98
C GLU A 177 -9.26 22.43 -14.29
N LYS A 178 -8.07 21.84 -14.33
CA LYS A 178 -7.14 21.77 -15.46
C LYS A 178 -5.97 20.84 -15.11
N ALA A 179 -5.04 20.64 -16.05
CA ALA A 179 -3.73 20.09 -15.72
C ALA A 179 -2.97 21.03 -14.76
N SER A 180 -2.19 20.46 -13.84
CA SER A 180 -1.38 21.24 -12.87
C SER A 180 -0.20 21.95 -13.55
N PHE A 181 0.29 21.41 -14.67
CA PHE A 181 1.35 21.97 -15.53
C PHE A 181 1.14 21.53 -16.98
N ASP A 182 1.98 22.02 -17.90
CA ASP A 182 1.92 21.61 -19.30
C ASP A 182 2.29 20.13 -19.43
N THR A 183 1.32 19.29 -19.81
CA THR A 183 1.50 17.84 -19.95
C THR A 183 2.67 17.49 -20.88
N ILE A 184 3.58 16.67 -20.38
CA ILE A 184 4.70 16.12 -21.13
C ILE A 184 4.27 14.77 -21.69
N VAL A 185 4.46 14.60 -23.00
CA VAL A 185 4.34 13.33 -23.69
C VAL A 185 5.56 13.22 -24.61
N ALA A 186 6.47 12.31 -24.27
CA ALA A 186 7.76 12.18 -24.92
C ALA A 186 8.00 10.72 -25.34
N SER A 187 7.85 10.45 -26.64
CA SER A 187 7.91 9.12 -27.24
C SER A 187 9.19 8.87 -28.05
N GLY A 188 9.68 7.63 -28.03
CA GLY A 188 10.87 7.23 -28.76
C GLY A 188 12.10 8.04 -28.35
N TRP A 189 12.80 8.61 -29.33
CA TRP A 189 14.00 9.45 -29.08
C TRP A 189 13.70 10.67 -28.21
N ARG A 190 12.48 11.21 -28.24
CA ARG A 190 12.09 12.36 -27.40
C ARG A 190 12.05 12.00 -25.92
N GLY A 191 11.97 10.73 -25.56
CA GLY A 191 12.07 10.28 -24.17
C GLY A 191 13.37 10.69 -23.48
N ALA A 192 14.42 11.03 -24.24
CA ALA A 192 15.68 11.57 -23.70
C ALA A 192 15.61 13.07 -23.32
N LEU A 193 14.46 13.73 -23.52
CA LEU A 193 14.25 15.14 -23.16
C LEU A 193 13.50 15.21 -21.82
N PRO A 194 14.15 15.60 -20.69
CA PRO A 194 13.49 15.67 -19.38
C PRO A 194 12.25 16.57 -19.36
N HIS A 195 12.25 17.65 -20.15
CA HIS A 195 11.12 18.56 -20.29
C HIS A 195 10.48 18.51 -21.70
N GLY A 196 10.42 17.31 -22.30
CA GLY A 196 9.92 17.07 -23.64
C GLY A 196 8.40 17.24 -23.81
N LYS A 197 7.86 18.46 -23.64
CA LYS A 197 6.44 18.79 -23.83
C LYS A 197 5.83 18.10 -25.05
N ALA A 198 4.56 17.71 -24.98
CA ALA A 198 3.89 17.01 -26.07
C ALA A 198 4.06 17.75 -27.42
N SER A 199 4.50 17.02 -28.46
CA SER A 199 4.82 17.59 -29.77
C SER A 199 3.98 16.98 -30.90
N ASP A 200 4.20 17.42 -32.14
CA ASP A 200 3.56 16.83 -33.32
C ASP A 200 4.22 15.50 -33.76
N LYS A 201 5.20 14.98 -33.00
CA LYS A 201 5.79 13.66 -33.27
C LYS A 201 4.72 12.58 -33.22
N ILE A 202 4.66 11.77 -34.27
CA ILE A 202 3.84 10.57 -34.32
C ILE A 202 4.51 9.45 -33.52
N VAL A 203 3.73 8.82 -32.64
CA VAL A 203 4.13 7.69 -31.82
C VAL A 203 4.17 6.44 -32.70
N ALA A 204 5.30 5.72 -32.69
CA ALA A 204 5.48 4.49 -33.44
C ALA A 204 5.31 3.26 -32.54
N ALA A 205 4.92 2.13 -33.15
CA ALA A 205 4.85 0.84 -32.48
C ALA A 205 6.21 0.47 -31.84
N GLY A 206 6.17 -0.07 -30.62
CA GLY A 206 7.36 -0.50 -29.88
C GLY A 206 8.23 0.62 -29.31
N GLU A 207 7.82 1.89 -29.42
CA GLU A 207 8.52 2.96 -28.72
C GLU A 207 8.17 2.98 -27.23
N TRP A 208 9.12 3.40 -26.41
CA TRP A 208 8.80 3.85 -25.06
C TRP A 208 8.20 5.26 -25.11
N ILE A 209 7.20 5.51 -24.27
CA ILE A 209 6.51 6.78 -24.14
C ILE A 209 6.47 7.20 -22.68
N THR A 210 7.06 8.36 -22.38
CA THR A 210 7.01 9.02 -21.07
C THR A 210 5.82 9.95 -21.05
N LEU A 211 4.99 9.86 -20.03
CA LEU A 211 3.94 10.82 -19.73
C LEU A 211 4.23 11.42 -18.37
N ASP A 212 4.33 12.75 -18.31
CA ASP A 212 4.48 13.48 -17.07
C ASP A 212 3.39 14.55 -16.97
N PHE A 213 2.54 14.43 -15.96
CA PHE A 213 1.26 15.13 -15.87
C PHE A 213 0.72 15.17 -14.44
N GLY A 214 -0.22 16.07 -14.20
CA GLY A 214 -0.97 16.09 -12.95
C GLY A 214 -2.27 16.87 -13.09
N ALA A 215 -3.10 16.78 -12.05
CA ALA A 215 -4.39 17.46 -11.98
C ALA A 215 -4.31 18.64 -11.00
N LEU A 216 -4.97 19.75 -11.35
CA LEU A 216 -5.31 20.80 -10.41
C LEU A 216 -6.73 20.57 -9.88
N TYR A 217 -6.87 20.32 -8.58
CA TYR A 217 -8.15 20.10 -7.92
C TYR A 217 -8.31 21.02 -6.71
N GLN A 218 -9.35 21.87 -6.73
CA GLN A 218 -9.62 22.87 -5.69
C GLN A 218 -8.38 23.73 -5.38
N GLY A 219 -7.63 24.08 -6.43
CA GLY A 219 -6.38 24.83 -6.37
C GLY A 219 -5.14 24.07 -5.88
N TYR A 220 -5.20 22.76 -5.64
CA TYR A 220 -4.03 21.95 -5.27
C TYR A 220 -3.59 21.04 -6.41
N CYS A 221 -2.28 20.91 -6.58
CA CYS A 221 -1.66 20.16 -7.67
C CYS A 221 -1.35 18.72 -7.24
N SER A 222 -1.56 17.77 -8.16
CA SER A 222 -0.81 16.52 -8.20
C SER A 222 0.29 16.57 -9.26
N ASP A 223 1.17 15.58 -9.19
CA ASP A 223 2.29 15.39 -10.11
C ASP A 223 2.64 13.90 -10.22
N MET A 224 2.66 13.38 -11.45
CA MET A 224 3.04 12.01 -11.74
C MET A 224 3.70 11.86 -13.12
N THR A 225 4.76 11.06 -13.13
CA THR A 225 5.38 10.56 -14.36
C THR A 225 5.16 9.07 -14.51
N ARG A 226 4.87 8.54 -15.70
CA ARG A 226 4.84 7.11 -16.01
C ARG A 226 5.38 6.84 -17.40
N THR A 227 5.99 5.67 -17.57
CA THR A 227 6.55 5.27 -18.86
C THR A 227 5.96 3.93 -19.29
N PHE A 228 5.44 3.90 -20.51
CA PHE A 228 4.81 2.73 -21.10
C PHE A 228 5.54 2.29 -22.37
N LEU A 229 5.44 1.01 -22.70
CA LEU A 229 5.79 0.52 -24.03
C LEU A 229 4.55 0.61 -24.92
N VAL A 230 4.68 1.28 -26.07
CA VAL A 230 3.61 1.39 -27.07
C VAL A 230 3.40 0.01 -27.72
N PRO A 231 2.14 -0.46 -27.87
CA PRO A 231 1.85 -1.76 -28.48
C PRO A 231 2.51 -1.96 -29.84
N GLY A 232 2.88 -3.21 -30.15
CA GLY A 232 3.36 -3.62 -31.48
C GLY A 232 4.84 -4.02 -31.59
N ALA A 233 5.57 -4.18 -30.48
CA ALA A 233 6.89 -4.81 -30.48
C ALA A 233 7.18 -5.59 -29.19
N GLY A 234 6.98 -6.90 -29.23
CA GLY A 234 7.42 -7.85 -28.19
C GLY A 234 6.91 -7.57 -26.77
N ALA A 235 7.45 -8.33 -25.83
CA ALA A 235 7.23 -8.05 -24.41
C ALA A 235 8.20 -6.94 -23.93
N PRO A 236 7.82 -6.08 -22.95
CA PRO A 236 8.72 -5.04 -22.43
C PRO A 236 10.09 -5.55 -22.01
N GLN A 237 10.17 -6.76 -21.46
CA GLN A 237 11.39 -7.43 -21.01
C GLN A 237 12.41 -7.64 -22.14
N GLU A 238 11.94 -7.74 -23.38
CA GLU A 238 12.78 -7.97 -24.56
C GLU A 238 13.35 -6.67 -25.12
N HIS A 239 12.85 -5.51 -24.68
CA HIS A 239 13.31 -4.22 -25.17
C HIS A 239 14.70 -3.89 -24.59
N PRO A 240 15.69 -3.43 -25.39
CA PRO A 240 17.05 -3.08 -24.92
C PRO A 240 17.15 -2.01 -23.82
N LEU A 241 16.04 -1.37 -23.47
CA LEU A 241 15.97 -0.29 -22.48
C LEU A 241 15.27 -0.72 -21.20
N PHE A 242 14.70 -1.93 -21.18
CA PHE A 242 14.08 -2.49 -20.00
C PHE A 242 15.02 -2.54 -18.78
N PRO A 243 16.33 -2.86 -18.92
CA PRO A 243 17.26 -2.76 -17.79
C PRO A 243 17.38 -1.34 -17.24
N VAL A 244 17.38 -0.31 -18.10
CA VAL A 244 17.43 1.10 -17.67
C VAL A 244 16.15 1.47 -16.91
N TYR A 245 14.99 1.06 -17.42
CA TYR A 245 13.71 1.21 -16.70
C TYR A 245 13.77 0.60 -15.29
N HIS A 246 14.33 -0.60 -15.17
CA HIS A 246 14.51 -1.28 -13.89
C HIS A 246 15.46 -0.55 -12.93
N ILE A 247 16.55 0.04 -13.41
CA ILE A 247 17.45 0.84 -12.58
C ILE A 247 16.73 2.07 -12.03
N VAL A 248 15.93 2.77 -12.85
CA VAL A 248 15.16 3.93 -12.38
C VAL A 248 14.10 3.51 -11.35
N LEU A 249 13.44 2.36 -11.56
CA LEU A 249 12.54 1.75 -10.58
C LEU A 249 13.25 1.50 -9.24
N GLU A 250 14.43 0.88 -9.26
CA GLU A 250 15.21 0.59 -8.06
C GLU A 250 15.65 1.88 -7.34
N ALA A 251 16.13 2.88 -8.08
CA ALA A 251 16.52 4.19 -7.55
C ALA A 251 15.34 4.90 -6.86
N GLN A 252 14.16 4.86 -7.49
CA GLN A 252 12.94 5.39 -6.92
C GLN A 252 12.56 4.66 -5.62
N LEU A 253 12.58 3.33 -5.64
CA LEU A 253 12.24 2.54 -4.46
C LEU A 253 13.19 2.83 -3.30
N ALA A 254 14.48 3.01 -3.58
CA ALA A 254 15.50 3.39 -2.60
C ALA A 254 15.24 4.79 -2.00
N ALA A 255 14.97 5.80 -2.83
CA ALA A 255 14.61 7.14 -2.32
C ALA A 255 13.35 7.09 -1.44
N ILE A 256 12.28 6.42 -1.87
CA ILE A 256 11.08 6.33 -1.04
C ILE A 256 11.34 5.57 0.27
N ALA A 257 12.22 4.56 0.27
CA ALA A 257 12.60 3.85 1.49
C ALA A 257 13.38 4.73 2.47
N ALA A 258 14.12 5.73 1.97
CA ALA A 258 14.83 6.70 2.81
C ALA A 258 13.92 7.78 3.43
N ILE A 259 12.68 7.93 2.94
CA ILE A 259 11.74 8.95 3.44
C ILE A 259 11.15 8.52 4.79
N ARG A 260 11.46 9.31 5.82
CA ARG A 260 10.87 9.22 7.16
C ARG A 260 11.01 10.56 7.90
N PRO A 261 10.17 10.86 8.91
CA PRO A 261 10.40 11.99 9.80
C PRO A 261 11.84 11.98 10.33
N GLY A 262 12.50 13.13 10.28
CA GLY A 262 13.91 13.29 10.69
C GLY A 262 14.95 13.01 9.60
N ALA A 263 14.59 12.37 8.48
CA ALA A 263 15.49 12.26 7.33
C ALA A 263 15.76 13.63 6.70
N ARG A 264 16.90 13.80 6.04
CA ARG A 264 17.25 15.05 5.34
C ARG A 264 16.95 14.91 3.85
N CYS A 265 16.53 15.98 3.22
CA CYS A 265 16.24 16.00 1.79
C CYS A 265 17.41 15.47 0.92
N LEU A 266 18.65 15.91 1.18
CA LEU A 266 19.84 15.39 0.51
C LEU A 266 20.05 13.88 0.68
N THR A 267 19.68 13.30 1.83
CA THR A 267 19.87 11.86 2.07
C THR A 267 18.89 11.02 1.26
N VAL A 268 17.71 11.57 0.97
CA VAL A 268 16.73 10.94 0.08
C VAL A 268 17.18 11.03 -1.37
N ASP A 269 17.73 12.17 -1.80
CA ASP A 269 18.32 12.30 -3.15
C ASP A 269 19.49 11.32 -3.35
N ALA A 270 20.41 11.28 -2.38
CA ALA A 270 21.55 10.38 -2.41
C ALA A 270 21.12 8.91 -2.56
N ALA A 271 20.06 8.48 -1.86
CA ALA A 271 19.56 7.11 -1.96
C ALA A 271 19.14 6.69 -3.38
N ALA A 272 18.55 7.60 -4.17
CA ALA A 272 18.27 7.34 -5.59
C ALA A 272 19.54 7.46 -6.44
N ARG A 273 20.31 8.54 -6.24
CA ARG A 273 21.50 8.85 -7.04
C ARG A 273 22.56 7.74 -6.94
N ASP A 274 22.80 7.21 -5.74
CA ASP A 274 23.75 6.12 -5.49
C ASP A 274 23.39 4.82 -6.23
N VAL A 275 22.10 4.55 -6.47
CA VAL A 275 21.67 3.39 -7.27
C VAL A 275 22.02 3.62 -8.75
N ILE A 276 21.71 4.80 -9.27
CA ILE A 276 21.98 5.17 -10.67
C ILE A 276 23.48 5.24 -10.95
N ASP A 277 24.25 5.83 -10.04
CA ASP A 277 25.72 5.95 -10.13
C ASP A 277 26.38 4.58 -10.13
N ARG A 278 25.98 3.67 -9.23
CA ARG A 278 26.51 2.28 -9.19
C ARG A 278 26.18 1.48 -10.45
N ALA A 279 25.06 1.78 -11.10
CA ALA A 279 24.69 1.18 -12.38
C ALA A 279 25.45 1.79 -13.58
N GLY A 280 26.31 2.79 -13.36
CA GLY A 280 27.10 3.44 -14.40
C GLY A 280 26.37 4.53 -15.18
N TYR A 281 25.22 5.01 -14.67
CA TYR A 281 24.36 5.97 -15.36
C TYR A 281 24.32 7.37 -14.72
N GLY A 282 25.20 7.66 -13.76
CA GLY A 282 25.19 8.89 -12.98
C GLY A 282 25.19 10.19 -13.79
N GLU A 283 26.01 10.26 -14.84
CA GLU A 283 26.10 11.43 -15.73
C GLU A 283 24.79 11.70 -16.49
N PHE A 284 23.88 10.74 -16.55
CA PHE A 284 22.59 10.83 -17.24
C PHE A 284 21.42 11.15 -16.30
N PHE A 285 21.66 11.38 -15.01
CA PHE A 285 20.66 11.84 -14.03
C PHE A 285 20.92 13.30 -13.62
N ALA A 286 20.44 14.22 -14.46
CA ALA A 286 20.80 15.64 -14.41
C ALA A 286 19.91 16.53 -13.52
N HIS A 287 18.87 15.98 -12.89
CA HIS A 287 17.94 16.76 -12.06
C HIS A 287 17.83 16.21 -10.62
N ASN A 288 17.05 16.91 -9.81
CA ASN A 288 16.76 16.54 -8.43
C ASN A 288 15.86 15.30 -8.39
N THR A 289 15.96 14.50 -7.33
CA THR A 289 15.10 13.33 -7.09
C THR A 289 13.64 13.71 -6.83
N GLY A 290 13.33 14.95 -6.49
CA GLY A 290 11.96 15.43 -6.36
C GLY A 290 11.83 16.81 -5.73
N HIS A 291 10.60 17.28 -5.58
CA HIS A 291 10.25 18.59 -5.03
C HIS A 291 8.93 18.55 -4.27
N SER A 292 8.70 19.54 -3.40
CA SER A 292 7.41 19.68 -2.73
C SER A 292 6.31 20.04 -3.72
N ILE A 293 5.12 19.53 -3.46
CA ILE A 293 3.89 19.83 -4.20
C ILE A 293 2.86 20.47 -3.25
N GLY A 294 2.00 21.32 -3.77
CA GLY A 294 0.96 21.96 -2.97
C GLY A 294 0.01 22.78 -3.82
N ILE A 295 -0.01 24.09 -3.59
CA ILE A 295 -0.75 25.03 -4.44
C ILE A 295 -0.04 25.20 -5.78
N GLU A 296 1.29 25.13 -5.75
CA GLU A 296 2.13 25.08 -6.94
C GLU A 296 2.63 23.65 -7.15
N VAL A 297 2.90 23.30 -8.41
CA VAL A 297 3.54 22.03 -8.75
C VAL A 297 4.94 21.95 -8.14
N HIS A 298 5.70 23.05 -8.16
CA HIS A 298 7.05 23.13 -7.61
C HIS A 298 7.08 24.07 -6.40
N GLU A 299 7.21 23.50 -5.20
CA GLU A 299 7.45 24.20 -3.93
C GLU A 299 8.73 23.67 -3.26
N ASP A 300 9.18 24.33 -2.19
CA ASP A 300 10.26 23.83 -1.34
C ASP A 300 9.70 23.04 -0.13
N PRO A 301 10.42 22.03 0.40
CA PRO A 301 11.79 21.64 0.06
C PRO A 301 11.90 20.73 -1.17
N ARG A 302 13.12 20.39 -1.56
CA ARG A 302 13.45 19.53 -2.71
C ARG A 302 14.32 18.37 -2.29
N PHE A 303 14.16 17.20 -2.90
CA PHE A 303 15.16 16.14 -2.79
C PHE A 303 16.30 16.45 -3.75
N SER A 304 17.26 17.25 -3.30
CA SER A 304 18.46 17.63 -4.05
C SER A 304 19.73 17.49 -3.20
N PRO A 305 20.92 17.41 -3.81
CA PRO A 305 22.19 17.35 -3.09
C PRO A 305 22.42 18.52 -2.11
N ASP A 306 21.85 19.69 -2.42
CA ASP A 306 22.05 20.94 -1.68
C ASP A 306 20.95 21.24 -0.65
N ASP A 307 19.84 20.48 -0.62
CA ASP A 307 18.76 20.74 0.32
C ASP A 307 18.97 19.96 1.64
N HIS A 308 19.33 20.73 2.67
CA HIS A 308 19.57 20.23 4.02
C HIS A 308 18.32 20.12 4.90
N THR A 309 17.14 20.46 4.37
CA THR A 309 15.88 20.46 5.12
C THR A 309 15.61 19.10 5.75
N VAL A 310 15.24 19.12 7.03
CA VAL A 310 14.78 17.92 7.75
C VAL A 310 13.30 17.71 7.47
N LEU A 311 12.95 16.51 7.03
CA LEU A 311 11.57 16.11 6.78
C LEU A 311 10.79 16.03 8.08
N VAL A 312 9.60 16.62 8.08
CA VAL A 312 8.66 16.54 9.19
C VAL A 312 7.27 16.15 8.67
N PRO A 313 6.42 15.55 9.52
CA PRO A 313 5.01 15.31 9.27
C PRO A 313 4.29 16.45 8.52
N GLY A 314 3.59 16.11 7.43
CA GLY A 314 2.78 17.04 6.64
C GLY A 314 3.50 17.70 5.46
N MET A 315 4.80 17.45 5.26
CA MET A 315 5.46 17.75 3.98
C MET A 315 5.03 16.74 2.91
N LEU A 316 4.77 17.21 1.69
CA LEU A 316 4.39 16.39 0.54
C LEU A 316 5.31 16.67 -0.63
N LEU A 317 6.01 15.63 -1.12
CA LEU A 317 7.00 15.75 -2.18
C LEU A 317 6.86 14.64 -3.23
N THR A 318 7.31 14.93 -4.44
CA THR A 318 7.52 13.94 -5.51
C THR A 318 8.77 13.09 -5.26
N VAL A 319 8.81 11.91 -5.87
CA VAL A 319 10.03 11.07 -5.97
C VAL A 319 10.11 10.55 -7.40
N GLU A 320 11.01 11.12 -8.18
CA GLU A 320 11.01 11.08 -9.63
C GLU A 320 12.43 10.98 -10.22
N PRO A 321 13.28 10.01 -9.82
CA PRO A 321 14.56 9.83 -10.50
C PRO A 321 14.35 9.50 -11.99
N GLY A 322 15.35 9.83 -12.82
CA GLY A 322 15.30 9.62 -14.26
C GLY A 322 16.68 9.44 -14.87
N ILE A 323 16.78 8.60 -15.91
CA ILE A 323 18.01 8.41 -16.71
C ILE A 323 17.69 8.83 -18.15
N TYR A 324 18.45 9.78 -18.69
CA TYR A 324 18.24 10.33 -20.03
C TYR A 324 19.46 10.10 -20.91
N LEU A 325 19.35 9.14 -21.82
CA LEU A 325 20.44 8.75 -22.71
C LEU A 325 20.40 9.57 -24.01
N PRO A 326 21.37 10.47 -24.27
CA PRO A 326 21.47 11.16 -25.55
C PRO A 326 21.86 10.18 -26.67
N GLU A 327 21.54 10.52 -27.92
CA GLU A 327 21.93 9.70 -29.08
C GLU A 327 23.46 9.58 -29.23
N GLN A 328 23.95 8.37 -29.50
CA GLN A 328 25.31 8.14 -30.00
C GLN A 328 25.26 7.35 -31.32
N GLY A 329 25.80 7.93 -32.40
CA GLY A 329 26.22 7.23 -33.62
C GLY A 329 25.13 6.92 -34.66
N ARG A 330 25.48 7.09 -35.94
CA ARG A 330 24.62 6.78 -37.10
C ARG A 330 24.45 5.26 -37.25
N GLY A 331 23.21 4.78 -37.08
CA GLY A 331 22.81 3.42 -37.46
C GLY A 331 22.18 2.64 -36.31
N THR A 332 20.85 2.74 -36.21
CA THR A 332 19.96 1.83 -35.47
C THR A 332 20.35 1.51 -34.02
N TYR A 333 20.01 2.35 -33.04
CA TYR A 333 19.43 1.96 -31.74
C TYR A 333 18.70 3.16 -31.11
N ARG A 334 17.36 3.12 -31.11
CA ARG A 334 16.49 4.05 -30.38
C ARG A 334 16.70 3.81 -28.88
N ARG A 335 17.22 4.79 -28.12
CA ARG A 335 17.43 4.63 -26.68
C ARG A 335 16.87 5.80 -25.87
N CYS A 336 15.75 5.58 -25.16
CA CYS A 336 15.52 6.16 -23.82
C CYS A 336 14.41 5.41 -23.05
N CYS A 337 14.70 5.02 -21.81
CA CYS A 337 13.71 4.67 -20.80
C CYS A 337 13.78 5.72 -19.69
N THR A 338 12.72 6.53 -19.59
CA THR A 338 12.28 7.03 -18.30
C THR A 338 11.55 5.88 -17.59
N GLY A 339 11.52 5.85 -16.26
CA GLY A 339 10.89 4.74 -15.56
C GLY A 339 10.56 5.07 -14.12
N HIS A 340 9.46 5.79 -13.89
CA HIS A 340 8.78 5.74 -12.60
C HIS A 340 7.98 4.44 -12.57
N ALA A 341 8.31 3.55 -11.66
CA ALA A 341 7.68 2.24 -11.57
C ALA A 341 7.00 2.12 -10.19
N GLY A 342 5.71 2.36 -10.20
CA GLY A 342 4.86 2.22 -9.03
C GLY A 342 3.40 2.23 -9.41
N ARG A 343 2.58 1.45 -8.71
CA ARG A 343 1.11 1.45 -8.87
C ARG A 343 0.41 2.68 -8.27
N ARG A 344 1.16 3.65 -7.73
CA ARG A 344 0.64 4.91 -7.16
C ARG A 344 1.56 6.08 -7.52
N GLY A 345 1.05 7.11 -8.19
CA GLY A 345 1.78 8.38 -8.36
C GLY A 345 1.67 9.25 -7.11
N SER A 346 2.67 10.12 -6.90
CA SER A 346 2.80 11.03 -5.76
C SER A 346 2.74 10.34 -4.38
N ALA A 347 3.87 10.20 -3.69
CA ALA A 347 3.86 9.69 -2.32
C ALA A 347 3.24 10.74 -1.37
N LEU A 348 1.93 10.64 -1.16
CA LEU A 348 1.20 11.46 -0.20
C LEU A 348 1.46 10.98 1.23
N PHE A 349 2.48 11.57 1.87
CA PHE A 349 2.78 11.33 3.27
C PHE A 349 1.90 12.20 4.17
N HIS A 350 0.77 11.65 4.61
CA HIS A 350 0.02 12.19 5.73
C HIS A 350 0.50 11.51 7.00
N ALA A 351 1.28 12.22 7.80
CA ALA A 351 1.48 11.86 9.20
C ALA A 351 0.31 12.44 10.01
N GLU A 352 -0.88 11.90 9.75
CA GLU A 352 -1.80 11.61 10.84
C GLU A 352 -1.37 10.29 11.45
N ASN A 353 -1.71 10.03 12.70
CA ASN A 353 -1.34 8.83 13.49
C ASN A 353 -1.87 7.49 12.93
N ARG A 354 -1.94 7.32 11.61
CA ARG A 354 -2.04 6.03 10.92
C ARG A 354 -0.75 5.79 10.17
N ILE A 355 0.14 5.10 10.85
CA ILE A 355 1.36 4.47 10.34
C ILE A 355 1.09 3.86 8.94
N THR A 356 1.46 4.53 7.86
CA THR A 356 1.63 3.91 6.53
C THR A 356 3.08 3.54 6.37
N ASP A 357 3.45 2.52 7.14
CA ASP A 357 4.68 1.77 7.00
C ASP A 357 4.64 0.97 5.69
N ARG A 358 5.74 0.96 4.92
CA ARG A 358 5.88 0.13 3.71
C ARG A 358 5.83 -1.37 4.05
N SER A 359 5.95 -1.76 5.32
CA SER A 359 5.60 -3.10 5.82
C SER A 359 4.12 -3.48 5.63
N ARG A 360 3.25 -2.53 5.26
CA ARG A 360 1.78 -2.69 5.22
C ARG A 360 1.17 -2.69 3.82
N MET A 361 1.98 -2.80 2.77
CA MET A 361 1.47 -3.16 1.43
C MET A 361 1.44 -4.68 1.30
N MET A 362 0.29 -5.22 0.90
CA MET A 362 0.11 -6.66 0.76
C MET A 362 1.04 -7.23 -0.33
N ASP A 363 1.86 -8.20 0.04
CA ASP A 363 2.77 -8.89 -0.88
C ASP A 363 2.00 -9.99 -1.63
N LEU A 364 1.41 -9.61 -2.75
CA LEU A 364 0.66 -10.53 -3.61
C LEU A 364 1.54 -11.62 -4.21
N SER A 365 2.85 -11.43 -4.31
CA SER A 365 3.76 -12.44 -4.83
C SER A 365 3.99 -13.55 -3.81
N LEU A 366 4.20 -13.18 -2.55
CA LEU A 366 4.27 -14.13 -1.44
C LEU A 366 2.96 -14.88 -1.26
N LEU A 367 1.81 -14.17 -1.25
CA LEU A 367 0.52 -14.84 -1.11
C LEU A 367 0.25 -15.79 -2.28
N LYS A 368 0.60 -15.41 -3.51
CA LYS A 368 0.54 -16.31 -4.68
C LYS A 368 1.40 -17.55 -4.47
N ALA A 369 2.65 -17.40 -4.03
CA ALA A 369 3.56 -18.52 -3.80
C ALA A 369 3.01 -19.50 -2.75
N LEU A 370 2.52 -18.98 -1.61
CA LEU A 370 1.91 -19.81 -0.55
C LEU A 370 0.62 -20.50 -1.02
N CYS A 371 -0.24 -19.79 -1.74
CA CYS A 371 -1.51 -20.31 -2.25
C CYS A 371 -1.30 -21.43 -3.29
N GLU A 372 -0.33 -21.25 -4.18
CA GLU A 372 -0.06 -22.20 -5.26
C GLU A 372 0.84 -23.37 -4.84
N ALA A 373 1.53 -23.26 -3.70
CA ALA A 373 2.25 -24.39 -3.10
C ALA A 373 1.31 -25.56 -2.81
N ASP A 374 1.71 -26.77 -3.15
CA ASP A 374 0.95 -27.99 -2.88
C ASP A 374 1.48 -28.68 -1.62
N ALA A 375 0.72 -28.58 -0.53
CA ALA A 375 1.11 -29.10 0.77
C ALA A 375 -0.09 -29.71 1.49
N ILE A 376 -0.13 -31.04 1.59
CA ILE A 376 -1.09 -31.76 2.45
C ILE A 376 -0.36 -32.30 3.67
N ALA A 377 -1.11 -32.77 4.67
CA ALA A 377 -0.56 -33.38 5.89
C ALA A 377 0.61 -34.34 5.60
N ALA A 378 1.74 -34.15 6.30
CA ALA A 378 3.00 -34.89 6.16
C ALA A 378 3.74 -34.73 4.82
N SER A 379 3.30 -33.84 3.94
CA SER A 379 3.98 -33.46 2.69
C SER A 379 3.88 -31.96 2.47
N GLU A 380 4.39 -31.18 3.44
CA GLU A 380 4.32 -29.70 3.43
C GLU A 380 5.61 -29.01 2.94
N GLN A 381 6.50 -29.71 2.24
CA GLN A 381 7.83 -29.20 1.88
C GLN A 381 7.79 -27.90 1.07
N GLU A 382 6.80 -27.68 0.20
CA GLU A 382 6.70 -26.45 -0.61
C GLU A 382 6.43 -25.22 0.27
N VAL A 383 5.51 -25.31 1.22
CA VAL A 383 5.18 -24.22 2.16
C VAL A 383 6.31 -24.05 3.17
N ARG A 384 6.84 -25.17 3.68
CA ARG A 384 7.96 -25.19 4.61
C ARG A 384 9.16 -24.47 4.02
N GLN A 385 9.51 -24.73 2.76
CA GLN A 385 10.65 -24.07 2.11
C GLN A 385 10.46 -22.56 2.02
N ILE A 386 9.25 -22.08 1.69
CA ILE A 386 8.95 -20.63 1.65
C ILE A 386 9.19 -19.98 3.03
N LEU A 387 8.76 -20.64 4.11
CA LEU A 387 8.97 -20.16 5.48
C LEU A 387 10.46 -20.15 5.86
N LEU A 388 11.21 -21.19 5.46
CA LEU A 388 12.64 -21.29 5.71
C LEU A 388 13.42 -20.21 4.97
N ASP A 389 13.13 -20.00 3.69
CA ASP A 389 13.79 -18.97 2.87
C ASP A 389 13.63 -17.58 3.49
N GLU A 390 12.44 -17.26 4.02
CA GLU A 390 12.18 -15.99 4.70
C GLU A 390 12.90 -15.87 6.04
N ALA A 391 12.94 -16.95 6.83
CA ALA A 391 13.67 -16.98 8.09
C ALA A 391 15.19 -16.84 7.86
N ASP A 392 15.74 -17.56 6.88
CA ASP A 392 17.16 -17.52 6.51
C ASP A 392 17.57 -16.15 6.01
N ARG A 393 16.74 -15.53 5.15
CA ARG A 393 16.94 -14.16 4.64
C ARG A 393 17.03 -13.12 5.77
N LEU A 394 16.35 -13.36 6.88
CA LEU A 394 16.32 -12.49 8.06
C LEU A 394 17.19 -13.02 9.22
N HIS A 395 18.02 -14.04 8.95
CA HIS A 395 18.93 -14.67 9.90
C HIS A 395 18.26 -15.10 11.21
N LYS A 396 17.07 -15.69 11.11
CA LYS A 396 16.31 -16.18 12.27
C LYS A 396 16.61 -17.62 12.60
N GLU A 397 16.53 -17.91 13.89
CA GLU A 397 16.64 -19.27 14.39
C GLU A 397 15.34 -20.02 14.08
N VAL A 398 15.50 -21.13 13.36
CA VAL A 398 14.42 -22.07 13.06
C VAL A 398 14.65 -23.38 13.80
N ARG A 399 13.59 -23.90 14.41
CA ARG A 399 13.53 -25.24 14.98
C ARG A 399 12.39 -26.02 14.34
N PHE A 400 12.41 -27.32 14.51
CA PHE A 400 11.32 -28.20 14.11
C PHE A 400 10.86 -29.06 15.28
N ASP A 401 9.58 -29.43 15.27
CA ASP A 401 9.10 -30.55 16.07
C ASP A 401 9.28 -31.88 15.32
N GLY A 402 8.83 -32.99 15.91
CA GLY A 402 8.94 -34.33 15.31
C GLY A 402 8.03 -34.58 14.11
N LEU A 403 7.05 -33.71 13.83
CA LEU A 403 6.19 -33.76 12.65
C LEU A 403 6.70 -32.85 11.52
N GLY A 404 7.66 -31.97 11.83
CA GLY A 404 8.22 -31.03 10.88
C GLY A 404 7.50 -29.69 10.84
N SER A 405 6.74 -29.34 11.89
CA SER A 405 6.25 -27.98 12.09
C SER A 405 7.44 -27.01 12.14
N VAL A 406 7.31 -25.84 11.53
CA VAL A 406 8.34 -24.80 11.51
C VAL A 406 8.17 -23.89 12.72
N LEU A 407 9.19 -23.77 13.55
CA LEU A 407 9.18 -22.95 14.77
C LEU A 407 10.25 -21.86 14.66
N ILE A 408 9.84 -20.66 14.25
CA ILE A 408 10.74 -19.52 14.08
C ILE A 408 10.73 -18.67 15.36
N ARG A 409 11.89 -18.51 15.98
CA ARG A 409 12.03 -17.55 17.09
C ARG A 409 12.21 -16.15 16.53
N LEU A 410 11.21 -15.29 16.70
CA LEU A 410 11.20 -13.94 16.15
C LEU A 410 12.25 -13.04 16.83
N ASN A 411 12.29 -13.08 18.16
CA ASN A 411 13.20 -12.30 18.99
C ASN A 411 13.59 -13.10 20.24
N ALA A 412 14.66 -12.68 20.92
CA ALA A 412 14.95 -13.11 22.28
C ALA A 412 14.39 -12.09 23.28
N SER A 413 13.82 -12.54 24.39
CA SER A 413 13.31 -11.67 25.46
C SER A 413 13.20 -12.45 26.77
N ASP A 414 13.37 -11.77 27.90
CA ASP A 414 13.09 -12.31 29.24
C ASP A 414 11.59 -12.17 29.61
N GLY A 415 10.75 -11.74 28.67
CA GLY A 415 9.30 -11.65 28.80
C GLY A 415 8.59 -13.01 28.79
N PRO A 416 7.24 -13.01 28.80
CA PRO A 416 6.47 -14.23 28.58
C PRO A 416 6.71 -14.77 27.16
N LYS A 417 6.65 -16.09 26.99
CA LYS A 417 6.70 -16.75 25.68
C LYS A 417 5.31 -16.74 25.05
N VAL A 418 5.18 -16.17 23.86
CA VAL A 418 3.92 -16.14 23.11
C VAL A 418 4.08 -16.86 21.79
N MET A 419 3.18 -17.78 21.50
CA MET A 419 3.14 -18.49 20.23
C MET A 419 2.04 -17.95 19.33
N ILE A 420 2.38 -17.61 18.09
CA ILE A 420 1.41 -17.31 17.03
C ILE A 420 1.49 -18.47 16.04
N CYS A 421 0.41 -19.23 15.93
CA CYS A 421 0.38 -20.50 15.20
C CYS A 421 -0.54 -20.42 13.99
N ALA A 422 -0.09 -20.91 12.84
CA ALA A 422 -0.89 -21.15 11.63
C ALA A 422 -0.60 -22.57 11.14
N HIS A 423 -1.41 -23.17 10.27
CA HIS A 423 -1.10 -24.50 9.73
C HIS A 423 -0.64 -24.47 8.26
N MET A 424 0.30 -25.35 7.92
CA MET A 424 0.91 -25.39 6.58
C MET A 424 0.08 -26.18 5.57
N ASP A 425 -0.56 -27.26 6.02
CA ASP A 425 -1.29 -28.17 5.15
C ASP A 425 -2.62 -27.57 4.66
N GLU A 426 -3.07 -28.02 3.50
CA GLU A 426 -4.40 -27.75 2.94
C GLU A 426 -5.20 -29.05 2.82
N VAL A 427 -6.52 -28.95 2.77
CA VAL A 427 -7.33 -30.09 2.30
C VAL A 427 -6.96 -30.47 0.87
N GLY A 428 -6.95 -31.77 0.60
CA GLY A 428 -6.68 -32.30 -0.73
C GLY A 428 -7.04 -33.77 -0.82
N PHE A 429 -6.26 -34.52 -1.60
CA PHE A 429 -6.41 -35.95 -1.75
C PHE A 429 -5.04 -36.62 -1.79
N MET A 430 -5.03 -37.93 -1.61
CA MET A 430 -3.83 -38.76 -1.70
C MET A 430 -4.10 -39.96 -2.62
N VAL A 431 -3.14 -40.25 -3.49
CA VAL A 431 -3.20 -41.43 -4.37
C VAL A 431 -3.26 -42.70 -3.52
N ARG A 432 -4.32 -43.48 -3.71
CA ARG A 432 -4.57 -44.73 -2.99
C ARG A 432 -4.14 -45.95 -3.80
N SER A 433 -4.64 -46.05 -5.03
CA SER A 433 -4.43 -47.20 -5.92
C SER A 433 -4.47 -46.76 -7.38
N ILE A 434 -3.91 -47.58 -8.26
CA ILE A 434 -3.91 -47.38 -9.71
C ILE A 434 -4.48 -48.65 -10.33
N SER A 435 -5.51 -48.52 -11.16
CA SER A 435 -6.18 -49.64 -11.83
C SER A 435 -5.41 -50.11 -13.07
N GLY A 436 -5.80 -51.28 -13.62
CA GLY A 436 -5.21 -51.79 -14.87
C GLY A 436 -5.46 -50.89 -16.08
N GLU A 437 -6.57 -50.16 -16.08
CA GLU A 437 -7.00 -49.21 -17.09
C GLU A 437 -6.32 -47.83 -16.96
N GLY A 438 -5.51 -47.61 -15.92
CA GLY A 438 -4.84 -46.33 -15.67
C GLY A 438 -5.67 -45.33 -14.85
N ALA A 439 -6.79 -45.75 -14.26
CA ALA A 439 -7.54 -44.90 -13.33
C ALA A 439 -6.82 -44.79 -11.99
N ILE A 440 -6.73 -43.57 -11.44
CA ILE A 440 -6.00 -43.29 -10.20
C ILE A 440 -7.02 -43.05 -9.08
N ASP A 441 -7.25 -44.05 -8.23
CA ASP A 441 -8.14 -43.89 -7.09
C ASP A 441 -7.47 -43.01 -6.02
N VAL A 442 -8.22 -42.08 -5.43
CA VAL A 442 -7.73 -41.17 -4.39
C VAL A 442 -8.62 -41.19 -3.15
N LEU A 443 -8.05 -40.82 -2.01
CA LEU A 443 -8.80 -40.59 -0.76
C LEU A 443 -8.66 -39.12 -0.34
N PRO A 444 -9.72 -38.49 0.20
CA PRO A 444 -9.61 -37.14 0.72
C PRO A 444 -8.66 -37.10 1.93
N VAL A 445 -7.87 -36.03 2.00
CA VAL A 445 -7.04 -35.66 3.14
C VAL A 445 -7.62 -34.35 3.68
N GLY A 446 -8.10 -34.38 4.92
CA GLY A 446 -8.91 -33.30 5.48
C GLY A 446 -10.36 -33.29 4.99
N ASN A 447 -11.11 -32.26 5.41
CA ASN A 447 -12.56 -32.19 5.19
C ASN A 447 -12.92 -31.50 3.86
N VAL A 448 -12.48 -32.04 2.72
CA VAL A 448 -12.88 -31.52 1.40
C VAL A 448 -14.40 -31.54 1.25
N ARG A 449 -15.01 -30.40 0.87
CA ARG A 449 -16.47 -30.31 0.70
C ARG A 449 -16.98 -31.34 -0.31
N MET A 450 -18.12 -31.97 -0.01
CA MET A 450 -18.75 -32.94 -0.92
C MET A 450 -19.00 -32.37 -2.32
N ALA A 451 -19.42 -31.11 -2.41
CA ALA A 451 -19.64 -30.42 -3.68
C ALA A 451 -18.36 -30.12 -4.49
N ALA A 452 -17.18 -30.28 -3.88
CA ALA A 452 -15.87 -30.07 -4.51
C ALA A 452 -15.17 -31.39 -4.85
N ARG A 453 -15.92 -32.49 -4.99
CA ARG A 453 -15.39 -33.83 -5.30
C ARG A 453 -15.82 -34.37 -6.67
N GLN A 454 -16.46 -33.54 -7.49
CA GLN A 454 -16.93 -33.92 -8.83
C GLN A 454 -16.42 -32.93 -9.87
N LEU A 455 -15.92 -33.46 -10.99
CA LEU A 455 -15.40 -32.72 -12.14
C LEU A 455 -14.49 -31.54 -11.78
N GLN A 456 -13.49 -31.79 -10.93
CA GLN A 456 -12.55 -30.76 -10.46
C GLN A 456 -11.18 -30.89 -11.13
N PRO A 457 -10.64 -29.82 -11.72
CA PRO A 457 -9.22 -29.79 -12.11
C PRO A 457 -8.34 -29.97 -10.87
N VAL A 458 -7.43 -30.94 -10.94
CA VAL A 458 -6.47 -31.26 -9.89
C VAL A 458 -5.10 -31.49 -10.50
N ARG A 459 -4.09 -31.55 -9.65
CA ARG A 459 -2.75 -31.98 -10.04
C ARG A 459 -2.17 -32.91 -8.99
N ILE A 460 -1.46 -33.93 -9.48
CA ILE A 460 -0.76 -34.91 -8.65
C ILE A 460 0.71 -34.48 -8.61
N THR A 461 1.28 -34.33 -7.42
CA THR A 461 2.72 -34.08 -7.26
C THR A 461 3.42 -35.36 -6.86
N THR A 462 4.32 -35.83 -7.72
CA THR A 462 5.08 -37.07 -7.50
C THR A 462 6.20 -36.88 -6.48
N ARG A 463 6.85 -37.99 -6.10
CA ARG A 463 8.04 -37.98 -5.21
C ARG A 463 9.24 -37.24 -5.80
N GLU A 464 9.30 -37.14 -7.12
CA GLU A 464 10.31 -36.35 -7.86
C GLU A 464 9.82 -34.91 -8.09
N GLU A 465 8.77 -34.48 -7.39
CA GLU A 465 8.22 -33.12 -7.41
C GLU A 465 7.72 -32.66 -8.80
N CYS A 466 7.40 -33.63 -9.67
CA CYS A 466 6.74 -33.35 -10.95
C CYS A 466 5.23 -33.20 -10.75
N LYS A 467 4.63 -32.14 -11.29
CA LYS A 467 3.20 -31.84 -11.20
C LYS A 467 2.47 -32.29 -12.46
N ILE A 468 1.56 -33.25 -12.32
CA ILE A 468 0.82 -33.85 -13.45
C ILE A 468 -0.66 -33.44 -13.32
N PRO A 469 -1.20 -32.64 -14.27
CA PRO A 469 -2.59 -32.21 -14.21
C PRO A 469 -3.53 -33.39 -14.54
N GLY A 470 -4.73 -33.33 -13.97
CA GLY A 470 -5.79 -34.30 -14.21
C GLY A 470 -7.16 -33.78 -13.82
N LEU A 471 -8.19 -34.57 -14.09
CA LEU A 471 -9.57 -34.27 -13.70
C LEU A 471 -10.02 -35.26 -12.63
N LEU A 472 -10.37 -34.75 -11.46
CA LEU A 472 -10.97 -35.52 -10.38
C LEU A 472 -12.48 -35.65 -10.62
N ASP A 473 -12.99 -36.86 -10.50
CA ASP A 473 -14.44 -37.11 -10.41
C ASP A 473 -14.79 -38.15 -9.36
N GLY A 474 -16.06 -38.17 -8.97
CA GLY A 474 -16.58 -39.05 -7.94
C GLY A 474 -18.04 -39.42 -8.15
N GLU A 475 -18.40 -40.60 -7.67
CA GLU A 475 -19.76 -41.13 -7.75
C GLU A 475 -20.62 -40.55 -6.62
N ARG A 476 -21.69 -39.83 -6.99
CA ARG A 476 -22.62 -39.23 -6.03
C ARG A 476 -23.72 -40.21 -5.65
N SER A 477 -23.84 -40.49 -4.35
CA SER A 477 -24.96 -41.24 -3.77
C SER A 477 -25.60 -40.41 -2.65
N GLY A 478 -26.78 -39.85 -2.92
CA GLY A 478 -27.42 -38.89 -2.01
C GLY A 478 -26.56 -37.65 -1.78
N ASN A 479 -26.21 -37.40 -0.51
CA ASN A 479 -25.37 -36.26 -0.10
C ASN A 479 -23.86 -36.59 -0.07
N GLU A 480 -23.48 -37.84 -0.33
CA GLU A 480 -22.08 -38.27 -0.33
C GLU A 480 -21.53 -38.37 -1.75
N VAL A 481 -20.24 -38.10 -1.88
CA VAL A 481 -19.47 -38.32 -3.11
C VAL A 481 -18.28 -39.20 -2.76
N ASN A 482 -18.30 -40.42 -3.28
CA ASN A 482 -17.37 -41.52 -2.98
C ASN A 482 -16.74 -42.05 -4.29
N GLY A 483 -15.85 -43.04 -4.20
CA GLY A 483 -15.23 -43.65 -5.39
C GLY A 483 -14.39 -42.67 -6.20
N LEU A 484 -13.66 -41.78 -5.52
CA LEU A 484 -12.95 -40.68 -6.15
C LEU A 484 -11.79 -41.19 -7.03
N ARG A 485 -11.73 -40.68 -8.26
CA ARG A 485 -10.70 -41.01 -9.24
C ARG A 485 -10.16 -39.77 -9.91
N VAL A 486 -8.86 -39.76 -10.18
CA VAL A 486 -8.21 -38.76 -11.03
C VAL A 486 -7.90 -39.40 -12.38
N ASP A 487 -8.30 -38.70 -13.43
CA ASP A 487 -7.99 -39.04 -14.82
C ASP A 487 -6.91 -38.11 -15.36
N ILE A 488 -5.79 -38.68 -15.82
CA ILE A 488 -4.68 -37.98 -16.48
C ILE A 488 -4.62 -38.27 -17.99
N GLY A 489 -5.61 -38.97 -18.53
CA GLY A 489 -5.65 -39.48 -19.91
C GLY A 489 -4.91 -40.80 -20.13
N ALA A 490 -4.46 -41.45 -19.05
CA ALA A 490 -3.77 -42.74 -19.12
C ALA A 490 -4.74 -43.87 -19.51
N ARG A 491 -4.23 -44.87 -20.23
CA ARG A 491 -4.99 -46.04 -20.71
C ARG A 491 -4.49 -47.36 -20.12
N SER A 492 -3.44 -47.31 -19.31
CA SER A 492 -2.87 -48.48 -18.64
C SER A 492 -2.20 -48.11 -17.33
N TYR A 493 -2.04 -49.09 -16.46
CA TYR A 493 -1.22 -48.98 -15.25
C TYR A 493 0.20 -48.47 -15.55
N ASP A 494 0.85 -49.00 -16.60
CA ASP A 494 2.23 -48.68 -16.94
C ASP A 494 2.41 -47.21 -17.35
N GLU A 495 1.44 -46.61 -18.06
CA GLU A 495 1.47 -45.18 -18.42
C GLU A 495 1.47 -44.28 -17.16
N VAL A 496 0.65 -44.61 -16.15
CA VAL A 496 0.62 -43.88 -14.87
C VAL A 496 1.95 -44.03 -14.14
N ILE A 497 2.52 -45.24 -14.14
CA ILE A 497 3.80 -45.52 -13.49
C ILE A 497 4.95 -44.79 -14.19
N GLN A 498 4.94 -44.70 -15.52
CA GLN A 498 5.91 -43.96 -16.33
C GLN A 498 5.82 -42.45 -16.10
N ALA A 499 4.62 -41.92 -15.83
CA ALA A 499 4.45 -40.53 -15.40
C ALA A 499 5.04 -40.26 -14.00
N GLY A 500 5.42 -41.30 -13.26
CA GLY A 500 6.07 -41.20 -11.95
C GLY A 500 5.09 -41.23 -10.77
N ILE A 501 3.79 -41.39 -11.01
CA ILE A 501 2.76 -41.39 -9.98
C ILE A 501 2.81 -42.69 -9.17
N ARG A 502 2.71 -42.58 -7.85
CA ARG A 502 2.70 -43.71 -6.90
C ARG A 502 1.64 -43.52 -5.81
N PRO A 503 1.19 -44.61 -5.16
CA PRO A 503 0.44 -44.51 -3.92
C PRO A 503 1.19 -43.66 -2.87
N GLY A 504 0.44 -42.80 -2.19
CA GLY A 504 0.95 -41.81 -1.24
C GLY A 504 1.21 -40.43 -1.85
N ASP A 505 1.24 -40.28 -3.17
CA ASP A 505 1.45 -38.97 -3.81
C ASP A 505 0.30 -38.01 -3.48
N ARG A 506 0.66 -36.74 -3.25
CA ARG A 506 -0.30 -35.70 -2.89
C ARG A 506 -1.04 -35.18 -4.12
N VAL A 507 -2.32 -34.89 -3.94
CA VAL A 507 -3.21 -34.37 -4.97
C VAL A 507 -3.91 -33.14 -4.43
N THR A 508 -3.78 -32.02 -5.15
CA THR A 508 -4.38 -30.74 -4.77
C THR A 508 -5.21 -30.18 -5.92
N PHE A 509 -6.08 -29.22 -5.63
CA PHE A 509 -6.81 -28.51 -6.66
C PHE A 509 -5.86 -27.74 -7.58
N ASP A 510 -6.09 -27.81 -8.89
CA ASP A 510 -5.27 -27.09 -9.87
C ASP A 510 -5.80 -25.66 -10.07
N SER A 511 -5.69 -24.85 -9.02
CA SER A 511 -6.21 -23.49 -9.00
C SER A 511 -5.10 -22.46 -9.01
N ALA A 512 -5.18 -21.53 -9.97
CA ALA A 512 -4.28 -20.39 -10.04
C ALA A 512 -4.76 -19.25 -9.12
N PHE A 513 -3.81 -18.59 -8.46
CA PHE A 513 -4.08 -17.38 -7.70
C PHE A 513 -4.49 -16.22 -8.62
N GLN A 514 -5.55 -15.52 -8.24
CA GLN A 514 -6.14 -14.43 -9.02
C GLN A 514 -6.44 -13.22 -8.14
N VAL A 515 -6.23 -12.04 -8.70
CA VAL A 515 -6.67 -10.78 -8.11
C VAL A 515 -8.05 -10.44 -8.65
N LEU A 516 -8.99 -10.18 -7.75
CA LEU A 516 -10.36 -9.78 -8.05
C LEU A 516 -10.54 -8.25 -7.94
N PRO A 517 -11.60 -7.69 -8.55
CA PRO A 517 -11.94 -6.28 -8.39
C PRO A 517 -12.12 -5.87 -6.92
N HIS A 518 -11.93 -4.58 -6.64
CA HIS A 518 -12.09 -3.99 -5.30
C HIS A 518 -11.14 -4.60 -4.24
N GLN A 519 -9.89 -4.87 -4.63
CA GLN A 519 -8.83 -5.34 -3.73
C GLN A 519 -9.21 -6.62 -2.99
N ARG A 520 -9.65 -7.62 -3.76
CA ARG A 520 -9.89 -8.97 -3.26
C ARG A 520 -9.00 -9.96 -3.98
N VAL A 521 -8.83 -11.13 -3.38
CA VAL A 521 -7.99 -12.21 -3.93
C VAL A 521 -8.78 -13.50 -3.92
N MET A 522 -8.44 -14.39 -4.86
CA MET A 522 -9.05 -15.69 -5.00
C MET A 522 -7.98 -16.75 -5.28
N GLY A 523 -8.09 -17.90 -4.62
CA GLY A 523 -7.16 -19.01 -4.80
C GLY A 523 -7.49 -20.19 -3.88
N LYS A 524 -6.79 -21.31 -4.06
CA LYS A 524 -6.92 -22.47 -3.17
C LYS A 524 -6.23 -22.23 -1.83
N ALA A 525 -6.53 -23.07 -0.84
CA ALA A 525 -5.77 -23.14 0.40
C ALA A 525 -5.66 -21.82 1.18
N PHE A 526 -6.56 -20.85 1.02
CA PHE A 526 -6.55 -19.67 1.91
C PHE A 526 -6.64 -20.08 3.38
N ASP A 527 -7.29 -21.21 3.60
CA ASP A 527 -7.22 -22.04 4.79
C ASP A 527 -6.03 -23.01 4.70
N ASP A 528 -4.90 -22.80 5.37
CA ASP A 528 -4.52 -21.62 6.17
C ASP A 528 -3.26 -20.91 5.62
N ARG A 529 -3.17 -20.78 4.29
CA ARG A 529 -2.10 -19.99 3.66
C ARG A 529 -2.22 -18.51 3.98
N LEU A 530 -3.39 -18.02 4.40
CA LEU A 530 -3.54 -16.67 4.94
C LEU A 530 -2.86 -16.53 6.31
N GLY A 531 -3.00 -17.50 7.22
CA GLY A 531 -2.24 -17.57 8.46
C GLY A 531 -0.73 -17.65 8.22
N CYS A 532 -0.28 -18.54 7.32
CA CYS A 532 1.15 -18.63 6.94
C CYS A 532 1.68 -17.29 6.37
N TYR A 533 0.90 -16.60 5.55
CA TYR A 533 1.24 -15.27 5.05
C TYR A 533 1.40 -14.27 6.20
N LEU A 534 0.50 -14.29 7.17
CA LEU A 534 0.55 -13.41 8.35
C LEU A 534 1.77 -13.69 9.22
N LEU A 535 2.17 -14.96 9.40
CA LEU A 535 3.41 -15.29 10.10
C LEU A 535 4.63 -14.66 9.43
N ILE A 536 4.75 -14.79 8.11
CA ILE A 536 5.86 -14.18 7.35
C ILE A 536 5.79 -12.66 7.39
N ALA A 537 4.59 -12.07 7.31
CA ALA A 537 4.41 -10.63 7.41
C ALA A 537 4.88 -10.09 8.78
N LEU A 538 4.51 -10.77 9.87
CA LEU A 538 4.98 -10.42 11.22
C LEU A 538 6.48 -10.62 11.37
N LEU A 539 7.03 -11.70 10.80
CA LEU A 539 8.46 -11.94 10.77
C LEU A 539 9.20 -10.76 10.09
N ARG A 540 8.74 -10.35 8.91
CA ARG A 540 9.31 -9.22 8.16
C ARG A 540 9.12 -7.87 8.85
N GLU A 541 8.03 -7.68 9.60
CA GLU A 541 7.75 -6.42 10.32
C GLU A 541 8.60 -6.28 11.59
N TRP A 542 8.80 -7.38 12.33
CA TRP A 542 9.34 -7.34 13.69
C TRP A 542 10.72 -7.98 13.86
N HIS A 543 11.39 -8.41 12.79
CA HIS A 543 12.67 -9.13 12.91
C HIS A 543 13.74 -8.38 13.72
N ASP A 544 13.84 -7.05 13.62
CA ASP A 544 14.89 -6.29 14.34
C ASP A 544 14.38 -5.61 15.62
N ALA A 545 13.14 -5.89 16.02
CA ALA A 545 12.52 -5.18 17.13
C ALA A 545 12.83 -5.79 18.50
N GLN A 546 12.94 -4.93 19.50
CA GLN A 546 12.93 -5.33 20.90
C GLN A 546 11.47 -5.40 21.38
N LEU A 547 11.06 -6.60 21.83
CA LEU A 547 9.69 -6.88 22.22
C LEU A 547 9.57 -7.27 23.70
N PRO A 548 8.45 -6.93 24.35
CA PRO A 548 8.23 -7.22 25.77
C PRO A 548 7.98 -8.71 26.06
N ALA A 549 7.81 -9.52 25.02
CA ALA A 549 7.63 -10.97 25.04
C ALA A 549 8.65 -11.65 24.12
N GLU A 550 8.90 -12.94 24.35
CA GLU A 550 9.60 -13.80 23.39
C GLU A 550 8.55 -14.38 22.43
N ILE A 551 8.56 -13.93 21.17
CA ILE A 551 7.57 -14.35 20.18
C ILE A 551 8.08 -15.54 19.37
N TRP A 552 7.26 -16.59 19.29
CA TRP A 552 7.46 -17.77 18.45
C TRP A 552 6.40 -17.79 17.36
N LEU A 553 6.84 -17.80 16.11
CA LEU A 553 5.98 -17.97 14.94
C LEU A 553 6.01 -19.46 14.55
N ALA A 554 4.88 -20.13 14.67
CA ALA A 554 4.77 -21.57 14.47
C ALA A 554 3.90 -21.86 13.25
N ALA A 555 4.45 -22.54 12.24
CA ALA A 555 3.67 -23.12 11.15
C ALA A 555 3.54 -24.63 11.41
N SER A 556 2.38 -25.05 11.92
CA SER A 556 2.10 -26.43 12.33
C SER A 556 1.89 -27.35 11.13
N SER A 557 2.22 -28.63 11.32
CA SER A 557 1.96 -29.69 10.34
C SER A 557 0.63 -30.40 10.61
N SER A 558 -0.06 -30.82 9.54
CA SER A 558 -1.14 -31.81 9.62
C SER A 558 -2.33 -31.43 10.52
N GLU A 559 -2.80 -30.18 10.45
CA GLU A 559 -3.97 -29.70 11.20
C GLU A 559 -5.26 -30.35 10.66
N GLU A 560 -5.41 -30.39 9.34
CA GLU A 560 -6.65 -30.78 8.64
C GLU A 560 -7.06 -32.24 8.90
N VAL A 561 -6.12 -33.04 9.40
CA VAL A 561 -6.28 -34.47 9.73
C VAL A 561 -6.33 -34.76 11.23
N GLY A 562 -6.57 -33.73 12.05
CA GLY A 562 -6.87 -33.85 13.47
C GLY A 562 -5.96 -33.07 14.41
N LEU A 563 -5.63 -31.81 14.09
CA LEU A 563 -4.97 -30.85 14.98
C LEU A 563 -3.61 -31.34 15.50
N ARG A 564 -2.86 -32.05 14.66
CA ARG A 564 -1.71 -32.85 15.12
C ARG A 564 -0.51 -31.96 15.45
N GLY A 565 -0.09 -31.14 14.49
CA GLY A 565 1.08 -30.27 14.62
C GLY A 565 0.91 -29.20 15.68
N GLY A 566 -0.29 -28.64 15.87
CA GLY A 566 -0.55 -27.69 16.95
C GLY A 566 -0.20 -28.27 18.31
N GLN A 567 -0.53 -29.55 18.56
CA GLN A 567 -0.18 -30.22 19.81
C GLN A 567 1.34 -30.35 20.01
N THR A 568 2.07 -30.81 19.00
CA THR A 568 3.52 -31.06 19.10
C THR A 568 4.32 -29.76 19.11
N ALA A 569 3.93 -28.77 18.29
CA ALA A 569 4.51 -27.44 18.25
C ALA A 569 4.33 -26.72 19.60
N ALA A 570 3.12 -26.74 20.18
CA ALA A 570 2.87 -26.15 21.49
C ALA A 570 3.73 -26.77 22.60
N ARG A 571 3.97 -28.10 22.56
CA ARG A 571 4.88 -28.76 23.51
C ARG A 571 6.34 -28.37 23.29
N ALA A 572 6.77 -28.23 22.05
CA ALA A 572 8.14 -27.86 21.71
C ALA A 572 8.46 -26.41 22.10
N VAL A 573 7.52 -25.49 21.90
CA VAL A 573 7.66 -24.07 22.28
C VAL A 573 7.40 -23.85 23.77
N ALA A 574 6.42 -24.56 24.34
CA ALA A 574 5.89 -24.35 25.69
C ALA A 574 5.58 -22.86 25.98
N PRO A 575 4.61 -22.25 25.27
CA PRO A 575 4.27 -20.85 25.44
C PRO A 575 3.38 -20.60 26.67
N ASP A 576 3.45 -19.38 27.20
CA ASP A 576 2.59 -18.90 28.29
C ASP A 576 1.22 -18.43 27.77
N LEU A 577 1.12 -18.10 26.48
CA LEU A 577 -0.09 -17.69 25.78
C LEU A 577 0.03 -18.03 24.29
N ALA A 578 -1.08 -18.41 23.65
CA ALA A 578 -1.10 -18.67 22.21
C ALA A 578 -2.21 -17.89 21.47
N ILE A 579 -1.89 -17.42 20.27
CA ILE A 579 -2.86 -17.01 19.26
C ILE A 579 -2.78 -18.02 18.13
N VAL A 580 -3.91 -18.63 17.79
CA VAL A 580 -4.03 -19.49 16.62
C VAL A 580 -4.67 -18.67 15.50
N LEU A 581 -4.03 -18.69 14.34
CA LEU A 581 -4.50 -18.10 13.11
C LEU A 581 -5.27 -19.16 12.35
N ASP A 582 -6.47 -18.80 11.91
CA ASP A 582 -7.34 -19.68 11.16
C ASP A 582 -8.37 -18.87 10.37
N THR A 583 -8.97 -19.47 9.35
CA THR A 583 -9.98 -18.83 8.51
C THR A 583 -11.30 -19.61 8.52
N ALA A 584 -12.38 -18.92 8.19
CA ALA A 584 -13.70 -19.54 8.13
C ALA A 584 -14.60 -18.77 7.19
N CYS A 585 -15.55 -19.51 6.63
CA CYS A 585 -16.58 -18.96 5.76
C CYS A 585 -17.99 -19.23 6.29
N TRP A 586 -18.93 -18.38 5.88
CA TRP A 586 -20.34 -18.56 6.17
C TRP A 586 -20.99 -19.48 5.13
N ALA A 587 -21.81 -20.43 5.58
CA ALA A 587 -22.46 -21.39 4.68
C ALA A 587 -23.39 -20.71 3.65
N LYS A 588 -24.07 -19.62 4.05
CA LYS A 588 -24.93 -18.81 3.16
C LYS A 588 -24.12 -17.64 2.60
N ASN A 589 -23.31 -17.89 1.58
CA ASN A 589 -22.24 -17.00 1.11
C ASN A 589 -22.62 -15.50 0.89
N PHE A 590 -23.87 -15.22 0.50
CA PHE A 590 -24.36 -13.87 0.21
C PHE A 590 -25.34 -13.33 1.28
N ASP A 591 -25.51 -14.04 2.38
CA ASP A 591 -26.25 -13.55 3.54
C ASP A 591 -25.37 -12.58 4.33
N TYR A 592 -25.60 -11.29 4.17
CA TYR A 592 -24.90 -10.23 4.92
C TYR A 592 -25.71 -9.74 6.13
N GLY A 593 -26.69 -10.53 6.58
CA GLY A 593 -27.47 -10.23 7.77
C GLY A 593 -26.63 -10.30 9.05
N ALA A 594 -27.23 -9.85 10.16
CA ALA A 594 -26.56 -9.75 11.46
C ALA A 594 -26.05 -11.08 12.02
N ALA A 595 -26.53 -12.23 11.52
CA ALA A 595 -26.07 -13.55 11.94
C ALA A 595 -24.74 -13.97 11.29
N ASN A 596 -24.32 -13.32 10.21
CA ASN A 596 -23.07 -13.64 9.53
C ASN A 596 -21.94 -12.78 10.11
N HIS A 597 -21.10 -13.40 10.94
CA HIS A 597 -19.89 -12.81 11.51
C HIS A 597 -18.60 -13.24 10.76
N ARG A 598 -18.75 -13.66 9.49
CA ARG A 598 -17.65 -14.08 8.60
C ARG A 598 -17.74 -13.35 7.26
N GLN A 599 -18.07 -12.06 7.32
CA GLN A 599 -18.22 -11.23 6.14
C GLN A 599 -16.86 -10.67 5.74
N ILE A 600 -16.38 -11.05 4.55
CA ILE A 600 -15.17 -10.44 4.00
C ILE A 600 -15.37 -8.92 3.83
N GLY A 601 -14.37 -8.15 4.22
CA GLY A 601 -14.38 -6.70 4.29
C GLY A 601 -14.93 -6.12 5.59
N GLN A 602 -15.35 -6.91 6.58
CA GLN A 602 -15.86 -6.39 7.87
C GLN A 602 -14.84 -6.47 9.02
N GLY A 603 -13.57 -6.72 8.69
CA GLY A 603 -12.47 -6.85 9.65
C GLY A 603 -12.20 -8.29 10.10
N PRO A 604 -11.14 -8.51 10.90
CA PRO A 604 -10.76 -9.84 11.36
C PRO A 604 -11.85 -10.49 12.23
N MET A 605 -11.93 -11.81 12.15
CA MET A 605 -12.73 -12.61 13.08
C MET A 605 -11.98 -12.77 14.39
N LEU A 606 -12.69 -12.63 15.51
CA LEU A 606 -12.27 -13.09 16.82
C LEU A 606 -13.22 -14.22 17.23
N VAL A 607 -12.69 -15.45 17.30
CA VAL A 607 -13.51 -16.63 17.53
C VAL A 607 -13.72 -16.80 19.03
N LEU A 608 -14.96 -16.64 19.48
CA LEU A 608 -15.34 -16.80 20.88
C LEU A 608 -15.40 -18.28 21.28
N SER A 609 -15.79 -19.15 20.35
CA SER A 609 -15.80 -20.59 20.55
C SER A 609 -15.82 -21.36 19.23
N ASP A 610 -15.21 -22.54 19.21
CA ASP A 610 -15.38 -23.58 18.20
C ASP A 610 -15.70 -24.94 18.87
N LYS A 611 -15.72 -26.06 18.13
CA LYS A 611 -16.02 -27.38 18.75
C LYS A 611 -14.98 -27.86 19.75
N SER A 612 -13.79 -27.27 19.73
CA SER A 612 -12.60 -27.72 20.44
C SER A 612 -12.09 -26.72 21.48
N LEU A 613 -12.42 -25.43 21.36
CA LEU A 613 -11.97 -24.36 22.24
C LEU A 613 -13.11 -23.39 22.57
N ILE A 614 -13.20 -22.97 23.84
CA ILE A 614 -13.90 -21.74 24.25
C ILE A 614 -12.84 -20.75 24.69
N ALA A 615 -12.76 -19.60 24.01
CA ALA A 615 -11.72 -18.61 24.27
C ALA A 615 -11.88 -17.99 25.68
N PRO A 616 -10.79 -17.78 26.45
CA PRO A 616 -10.87 -17.18 27.78
C PRO A 616 -11.45 -15.75 27.71
N PRO A 617 -12.50 -15.41 28.46
CA PRO A 617 -13.15 -14.09 28.38
C PRO A 617 -12.21 -12.92 28.70
N LYS A 618 -11.25 -13.12 29.61
CA LYS A 618 -10.23 -12.09 29.93
C LYS A 618 -9.35 -11.79 28.71
N LEU A 619 -9.02 -12.81 27.92
CA LEU A 619 -8.19 -12.69 26.73
C LEU A 619 -8.96 -12.04 25.58
N THR A 620 -10.20 -12.47 25.32
CA THR A 620 -11.03 -11.86 24.26
C THR A 620 -11.32 -10.40 24.56
N ALA A 621 -11.70 -10.06 25.80
CA ALA A 621 -11.96 -8.66 26.20
C ALA A 621 -10.70 -7.78 26.07
N TRP A 622 -9.52 -8.32 26.38
CA TRP A 622 -8.27 -7.60 26.19
C TRP A 622 -7.98 -7.35 24.70
N ILE A 623 -8.15 -8.36 23.84
CA ILE A 623 -7.99 -8.22 22.38
C ILE A 623 -8.97 -7.21 21.80
N GLU A 624 -10.24 -7.26 22.20
CA GLU A 624 -11.26 -6.29 21.82
C GLU A 624 -10.84 -4.86 22.20
N SER A 625 -10.26 -4.68 23.38
CA SER A 625 -9.78 -3.36 23.83
C SER A 625 -8.62 -2.84 22.97
N ILE A 626 -7.69 -3.71 22.57
CA ILE A 626 -6.56 -3.36 21.69
C ILE A 626 -7.07 -3.06 20.27
N ALA A 627 -7.99 -3.87 19.75
CA ALA A 627 -8.61 -3.64 18.45
C ALA A 627 -9.37 -2.31 18.41
N ALA A 628 -10.13 -1.98 19.46
CA ALA A 628 -10.83 -0.70 19.59
C ALA A 628 -9.86 0.49 19.63
N GLN A 629 -8.75 0.38 20.36
CA GLN A 629 -7.70 1.41 20.40
C GLN A 629 -7.01 1.60 19.04
N ALA A 630 -6.86 0.51 18.27
CA ALA A 630 -6.30 0.53 16.92
C ALA A 630 -7.33 0.87 15.83
N GLU A 631 -8.59 1.14 16.19
CA GLU A 631 -9.71 1.38 15.25
C GLU A 631 -9.92 0.23 14.24
N ILE A 632 -9.69 -1.01 14.67
CA ILE A 632 -9.86 -2.21 13.86
C ILE A 632 -11.22 -2.85 14.22
N PRO A 633 -12.17 -2.94 13.27
CA PRO A 633 -13.42 -3.64 13.51
C PRO A 633 -13.17 -5.14 13.67
N LEU A 634 -13.89 -5.78 14.59
CA LEU A 634 -13.85 -7.23 14.82
C LEU A 634 -15.20 -7.85 14.54
N GLN A 635 -15.17 -9.06 13.99
CA GLN A 635 -16.34 -9.92 13.88
C GLN A 635 -16.25 -11.00 14.95
N LEU A 636 -17.09 -10.90 15.99
CA LEU A 636 -17.14 -11.90 17.06
C LEU A 636 -17.91 -13.11 16.55
N ASP A 637 -17.21 -14.21 16.30
CA ASP A 637 -17.80 -15.39 15.67
C ASP A 637 -17.78 -16.64 16.56
N MET A 638 -18.68 -17.57 16.26
CA MET A 638 -18.78 -18.87 16.93
C MET A 638 -18.92 -19.98 15.89
N PHE A 639 -17.97 -20.92 15.87
CA PHE A 639 -17.99 -22.04 14.95
C PHE A 639 -18.90 -23.14 15.51
N SER A 640 -20.04 -23.35 14.85
CA SER A 640 -20.95 -24.45 15.20
C SER A 640 -20.44 -25.82 14.74
N ASN A 641 -19.49 -25.84 13.79
CA ASN A 641 -18.85 -27.02 13.21
C ASN A 641 -17.37 -26.73 12.95
N GLY A 642 -16.54 -27.77 12.95
CA GLY A 642 -15.08 -27.63 12.85
C GLY A 642 -14.45 -27.35 14.22
N GLY A 643 -13.27 -27.91 14.44
CA GLY A 643 -12.34 -27.48 15.48
C GLY A 643 -11.14 -26.85 14.79
N THR A 644 -10.31 -26.17 15.56
CA THR A 644 -9.11 -25.47 15.08
C THR A 644 -7.91 -25.94 15.90
N ASP A 645 -6.69 -25.61 15.47
CA ASP A 645 -5.47 -25.88 16.25
C ASP A 645 -5.55 -25.34 17.70
N GLY A 646 -6.42 -24.33 17.95
CA GLY A 646 -6.71 -23.80 19.28
C GLY A 646 -7.16 -24.87 20.29
N GLY A 647 -7.90 -25.89 19.83
CA GLY A 647 -8.31 -27.02 20.65
C GLY A 647 -7.15 -27.85 21.18
N ALA A 648 -6.16 -28.15 20.33
CA ALA A 648 -5.00 -28.95 20.70
C ALA A 648 -3.98 -28.14 21.51
N VAL A 649 -3.76 -26.87 21.12
CA VAL A 649 -2.79 -25.98 21.75
C VAL A 649 -3.18 -25.64 23.18
N HIS A 650 -4.44 -25.28 23.44
CA HIS A 650 -4.86 -24.84 24.78
C HIS A 650 -4.81 -25.95 25.84
N LEU A 651 -4.89 -27.22 25.43
CA LEU A 651 -4.78 -28.39 26.31
C LEU A 651 -3.34 -28.88 26.50
N SER A 652 -2.36 -28.23 25.88
CA SER A 652 -0.96 -28.63 26.01
C SER A 652 -0.43 -28.33 27.41
N GLY A 653 0.40 -29.22 27.95
CA GLY A 653 0.99 -29.09 29.28
C GLY A 653 -0.06 -29.00 30.39
N THR A 654 -0.01 -27.92 31.17
CA THR A 654 -0.97 -27.63 32.25
C THR A 654 -2.12 -26.71 31.80
N GLY A 655 -2.26 -26.49 30.50
CA GLY A 655 -3.21 -25.56 29.92
C GLY A 655 -2.54 -24.25 29.49
N ILE A 656 -2.89 -23.77 28.29
CA ILE A 656 -2.36 -22.55 27.67
C ILE A 656 -3.53 -21.62 27.33
N PRO A 657 -3.60 -20.38 27.86
CA PRO A 657 -4.56 -19.39 27.41
C PRO A 657 -4.45 -19.18 25.90
N THR A 658 -5.51 -19.53 25.18
CA THR A 658 -5.49 -19.59 23.72
C THR A 658 -6.75 -18.96 23.14
N VAL A 659 -6.60 -18.31 21.99
CA VAL A 659 -7.70 -17.74 21.21
C VAL A 659 -7.42 -17.95 19.73
N VAL A 660 -8.50 -18.02 18.94
CA VAL A 660 -8.41 -18.14 17.48
C VAL A 660 -8.82 -16.80 16.85
N LEU A 661 -8.06 -16.35 15.86
CA LEU A 661 -8.22 -15.07 15.17
C LEU A 661 -7.83 -15.21 13.71
N GLY A 662 -8.54 -14.60 12.77
CA GLY A 662 -8.04 -14.51 11.40
C GLY A 662 -8.97 -13.82 10.43
N PRO A 663 -8.57 -13.66 9.16
CA PRO A 663 -9.40 -13.06 8.14
C PRO A 663 -10.56 -14.00 7.76
N ALA A 664 -11.75 -13.44 7.56
CA ALA A 664 -12.86 -14.20 7.00
C ALA A 664 -12.60 -14.55 5.53
N THR A 665 -13.17 -15.66 5.08
CA THR A 665 -13.18 -16.06 3.67
C THR A 665 -14.60 -16.31 3.17
N ARG A 666 -14.78 -16.28 1.85
CA ARG A 666 -15.92 -16.90 1.17
C ARG A 666 -15.48 -18.20 0.56
N HIS A 667 -16.34 -19.20 0.66
CA HIS A 667 -15.99 -20.58 0.32
C HIS A 667 -14.79 -21.07 1.16
N GLY A 668 -14.39 -22.33 0.99
CA GLY A 668 -13.38 -22.97 1.82
C GLY A 668 -13.44 -24.48 1.64
N HIS A 669 -12.32 -25.16 1.82
CA HIS A 669 -12.19 -26.60 1.62
C HIS A 669 -12.65 -27.07 0.21
N CYS A 670 -12.33 -26.27 -0.80
CA CYS A 670 -12.66 -26.49 -2.21
C CYS A 670 -11.62 -25.79 -3.10
N ALA A 671 -11.79 -25.86 -4.43
CA ALA A 671 -10.85 -25.31 -5.41
C ALA A 671 -10.45 -23.85 -5.16
N ALA A 672 -11.36 -22.99 -4.73
CA ALA A 672 -11.04 -21.61 -4.42
C ALA A 672 -11.81 -21.05 -3.25
N SER A 673 -11.16 -20.15 -2.52
CA SER A 673 -11.75 -19.23 -1.55
C SER A 673 -11.53 -17.80 -2.00
N ILE A 674 -12.32 -16.85 -1.48
CA ILE A 674 -12.15 -15.42 -1.73
C ILE A 674 -11.92 -14.70 -0.40
N ALA A 675 -10.91 -13.83 -0.35
CA ALA A 675 -10.56 -13.02 0.80
C ALA A 675 -10.47 -11.53 0.41
N ASP A 676 -10.70 -10.65 1.39
CA ASP A 676 -10.56 -9.22 1.23
C ASP A 676 -9.18 -8.77 1.71
N CYS A 677 -8.45 -8.03 0.88
CA CYS A 677 -7.10 -7.58 1.23
C CYS A 677 -7.09 -6.68 2.48
N ARG A 678 -8.18 -5.95 2.75
CA ARG A 678 -8.29 -5.09 3.93
C ARG A 678 -8.32 -5.92 5.21
N ASP A 679 -9.08 -7.00 5.24
CA ASP A 679 -9.20 -7.87 6.43
C ASP A 679 -7.85 -8.51 6.76
N ILE A 680 -7.10 -8.94 5.75
CA ILE A 680 -5.76 -9.52 5.94
C ILE A 680 -4.81 -8.49 6.54
N LEU A 681 -4.79 -7.27 5.98
CA LEU A 681 -3.95 -6.18 6.50
C LEU A 681 -4.37 -5.74 7.91
N GLN A 682 -5.67 -5.69 8.21
CA GLN A 682 -6.18 -5.39 9.55
C GLN A 682 -5.85 -6.51 10.54
N THR A 683 -5.83 -7.76 10.11
CA THR A 683 -5.39 -8.90 10.94
C THR A 683 -3.92 -8.75 11.29
N GLN A 684 -3.05 -8.44 10.31
CA GLN A 684 -1.64 -8.13 10.55
C GLN A 684 -1.49 -6.97 11.54
N GLN A 685 -2.21 -5.87 11.35
CA GLN A 685 -2.15 -4.70 12.24
C GLN A 685 -2.56 -5.03 13.68
N LEU A 686 -3.62 -5.83 13.84
CA LEU A 686 -4.05 -6.28 15.16
C LEU A 686 -2.99 -7.16 15.82
N LEU A 687 -2.44 -8.15 15.09
CA LEU A 687 -1.38 -9.01 15.62
C LEU A 687 -0.15 -8.21 16.04
N SER A 688 0.29 -7.24 15.21
CA SER A 688 1.37 -6.32 15.56
C SER A 688 1.06 -5.51 16.82
N ALA A 689 -0.16 -4.99 16.97
CA ALA A 689 -0.56 -4.28 18.19
C ALA A 689 -0.57 -5.20 19.43
N LEU A 690 -1.07 -6.42 19.30
CA LEU A 690 -1.08 -7.41 20.38
C LEU A 690 0.33 -7.79 20.83
N ILE A 691 1.26 -8.00 19.88
CA ILE A 691 2.67 -8.30 20.14
C ILE A 691 3.30 -7.27 21.08
N THR A 692 3.04 -5.98 20.84
CA THR A 692 3.57 -4.90 21.70
C THR A 692 2.94 -4.86 23.09
N GLY A 693 1.77 -5.49 23.28
CA GLY A 693 1.02 -5.50 24.54
C GLY A 693 1.30 -6.69 25.47
N PHE A 694 2.02 -7.71 25.00
CA PHE A 694 2.34 -8.93 25.76
C PHE A 694 3.44 -8.73 26.80
N THR A 695 3.21 -7.86 27.78
CA THR A 695 4.09 -7.74 28.94
C THR A 695 3.84 -8.86 29.95
N ARG A 696 4.82 -9.13 30.81
CA ARG A 696 4.70 -10.08 31.92
C ARG A 696 3.48 -9.78 32.81
N ASP A 697 3.23 -8.51 33.10
CA ASP A 697 2.07 -8.07 33.90
C ASP A 697 0.74 -8.31 33.17
N THR A 698 0.71 -8.08 31.85
CA THR A 698 -0.48 -8.38 31.04
C THR A 698 -0.81 -9.86 31.11
N VAL A 699 0.15 -10.75 30.81
CA VAL A 699 -0.08 -12.21 30.83
C VAL A 699 -0.46 -12.70 32.23
N ALA A 700 0.18 -12.18 33.28
CA ALA A 700 -0.17 -12.50 34.67
C ALA A 700 -1.62 -12.11 35.01
N ARG A 701 -2.08 -10.91 34.60
CA ARG A 701 -3.48 -10.49 34.82
C ARG A 701 -4.49 -11.35 34.06
N LEU A 702 -4.15 -11.76 32.84
CA LEU A 702 -5.00 -12.61 32.01
C LEU A 702 -5.15 -14.03 32.59
N THR A 703 -4.16 -14.48 33.38
CA THR A 703 -4.09 -15.82 33.96
C THR A 703 -4.32 -15.88 35.47
N ASP A 704 -4.55 -14.75 36.14
CA ASP A 704 -4.89 -14.76 37.57
C ASP A 704 -6.36 -15.15 37.76
N PHE A 705 -6.60 -16.31 38.37
CA PHE A 705 -7.94 -16.82 38.67
C PHE A 705 -8.41 -16.54 40.11
N ARG A 706 -7.59 -15.86 40.94
CA ARG A 706 -7.88 -15.62 42.38
C ARG A 706 -8.75 -14.37 42.63
N CYS A 707 -9.29 -13.78 41.57
CA CYS A 707 -10.24 -12.67 41.63
C CYS A 707 -11.57 -13.08 42.27
#